data_AF-A0A2D6PPW7-F1
#
_entry.id   AF-A0A2D6PPW7-F1
#
_cell.length_a   1.000
_cell.length_b   1.000
_cell.length_c   1.000
_cell.angle_alpha   90.00
_cell.angle_beta   90.00
_cell.angle_gamma   90.00
#
_symmetry.space_group_name_H-M   'P 1'
#
loop_
_entity.id
_entity.type
_entity.pdbx_description
1 polymer ?
#
loop_
_entity_poly.entity_id
_entity_poly.type
_entity_poly.pdbx_seq_one_letter_code
_entity_poly.pdbx_strand_id
1 'polypeptide(L)'
;MTMTATRPTLRVLVILIALFPSFATEFLPAQVPGVSREQMWPAPTAEDWKKPCLITWQRTWDDAVALSKETGRPILVCVSMDGEIASEHYAGIRYRQPDIAKLYQPYVTVIASTYRHTPRDHDEKGHRIPCPRFGGVTCGEHISIEPLLFEKFMEGRRVAPRHIMVSLDGKETYDVFYAFDTASVFKTIEDGFLTYDKKLLKPPRGDRSIIERVISTDSRDRNAVEKAFRAGDEATRRALLEAAIAQGAKVPIELLRLALYGFDVQLSQQAREALAKAGTTGSVDLISDTLGGPLDEKDRKALVDALARLGGKSDKARRLSVVHRGLDAKSQSVDMGSWSKALQGGATYSSSLDLAAVAAQLEKHDEVLKAGDPHAHVDLADAYLKRAVEAQDQRSSRQLVDALYTDAQIAAKRAIQLGATGWRANAVLAISALHFGDADEAHQRAEVAVNELPKEATSRTAMLVLALFAEARHHSIVRAVEGKKDWPGQWLTDMHAAHTLLARHPYGDAGQVKSHYDFLRWLGAFRQATGFLQLGLERFPDDWDLHARLRTQIMRRRGITALEPEYADLIRKKGSIKDPDPKPRKLEWFAGYASYIAAEGHRRQKAAERAKAAYDRSIAFFDESIVLDSSLKDSADHYVAVCLAGKARIAFEAQDVEAALAGVLASFARRSQSADFLDGLNLSAVDTAKMVMVRLKADRMTAQVESLEDAMKKLDPKQLELPAYERGGPPPQFRDPPPNRRRGRSGSELLRFDKNGDGKIQASELSPVLRERLLKRFDKNGDRVIDAQERGVRRETS
;
A
#
# COMPACT_ATOMS: atom_id res chain seq x y z
N MET A 1 29.11 -47.35 -15.23
CA MET A 1 30.57 -47.21 -15.08
C MET A 1 30.86 -45.94 -14.32
N THR A 2 31.35 -46.13 -13.10
CA THR A 2 31.71 -45.17 -12.08
C THR A 2 32.95 -44.38 -12.45
N MET A 3 32.95 -43.05 -12.27
CA MET A 3 34.18 -42.32 -11.92
C MET A 3 33.90 -41.22 -10.90
N THR A 4 34.44 -41.51 -9.73
CA THR A 4 34.70 -40.69 -8.55
C THR A 4 35.71 -39.58 -8.84
N ALA A 5 35.51 -38.38 -8.28
CA ALA A 5 36.55 -37.37 -8.16
C ALA A 5 36.77 -37.05 -6.67
N THR A 6 38.00 -37.35 -6.24
CA THR A 6 38.57 -37.24 -4.90
C THR A 6 38.98 -35.81 -4.57
N ARG A 7 38.85 -35.46 -3.28
CA ARG A 7 39.42 -34.25 -2.67
C ARG A 7 40.91 -34.43 -2.39
N PRO A 8 41.73 -33.37 -2.41
CA PRO A 8 42.95 -33.31 -1.63
C PRO A 8 42.76 -32.46 -0.38
N THR A 9 43.12 -33.07 0.75
CA THR A 9 43.47 -32.45 2.02
C THR A 9 44.81 -31.72 1.90
N LEU A 10 44.93 -30.52 2.49
CA LEU A 10 46.23 -29.98 2.88
C LEU A 10 46.17 -29.45 4.31
N ARG A 11 47.08 -29.96 5.14
CA ARG A 11 47.35 -29.61 6.52
C ARG A 11 48.54 -28.64 6.55
N VAL A 12 48.43 -27.61 7.40
CA VAL A 12 49.52 -26.93 8.16
C VAL A 12 50.47 -26.00 7.39
N LEU A 13 50.38 -24.69 7.67
CA LEU A 13 51.45 -23.95 8.38
C LEU A 13 50.92 -22.60 8.91
N VAL A 14 51.13 -22.38 10.21
CA VAL A 14 50.95 -21.14 10.96
C VAL A 14 52.16 -20.22 10.69
N ILE A 15 52.00 -18.92 10.94
CA ILE A 15 53.03 -17.84 11.05
C ILE A 15 53.06 -16.87 9.85
N LEU A 16 52.32 -15.76 9.98
CA LEU A 16 52.78 -14.36 9.79
C LEU A 16 51.59 -13.39 9.89
N ILE A 17 51.21 -13.06 11.14
CA ILE A 17 50.44 -11.85 11.46
C ILE A 17 51.45 -10.82 11.94
N ALA A 18 51.86 -9.93 11.04
CA ALA A 18 52.36 -8.58 11.33
C ALA A 18 52.75 -7.96 9.99
N LEU A 19 52.33 -6.70 9.76
CA LEU A 19 52.65 -5.84 8.60
C LEU A 19 51.64 -5.87 7.44
N PHE A 20 50.41 -5.41 7.70
CA PHE A 20 49.73 -4.52 6.75
C PHE A 20 49.04 -3.40 7.55
N PRO A 21 49.44 -2.13 7.39
CA PRO A 21 48.79 -1.03 8.08
C PRO A 21 47.42 -0.75 7.47
N SER A 22 46.46 -0.50 8.36
CA SER A 22 45.14 0.04 8.11
C SER A 22 45.20 1.32 7.29
N PHE A 23 44.90 1.25 5.99
CA PHE A 23 44.53 2.41 5.18
C PHE A 23 43.01 2.42 5.00
N ALA A 24 42.28 2.82 6.05
CA ALA A 24 40.83 3.08 5.96
C ALA A 24 40.29 3.99 7.09
N THR A 25 41.12 4.85 7.70
CA THR A 25 40.71 5.74 8.79
C THR A 25 41.25 7.17 8.63
N GLU A 26 41.35 7.67 7.41
CA GLU A 26 41.62 9.08 7.16
C GLU A 26 40.43 9.73 6.44
N PHE A 27 40.03 10.90 6.95
CA PHE A 27 38.89 11.74 6.57
C PHE A 27 37.52 11.43 7.21
N LEU A 28 37.46 11.38 8.54
CA LEU A 28 36.31 11.98 9.23
C LEU A 28 36.70 13.44 9.57
N PRO A 29 36.02 14.46 9.03
CA PRO A 29 36.25 15.84 9.47
C PRO A 29 35.93 15.93 10.97
N ALA A 30 36.84 16.52 11.73
CA ALA A 30 36.70 16.70 13.17
C ALA A 30 35.43 17.52 13.46
N GLN A 31 34.58 17.02 14.36
CA GLN A 31 33.45 17.75 14.89
C GLN A 31 33.94 19.08 15.47
N VAL A 32 33.33 20.20 15.07
CA VAL A 32 33.65 21.51 15.66
C VAL A 32 33.46 21.42 17.17
N PRO A 33 34.51 21.60 17.99
CA PRO A 33 34.38 21.45 19.44
C PRO A 33 33.33 22.44 19.98
N GLY A 34 32.32 21.92 20.70
CA GLY A 34 31.36 22.74 21.44
C GLY A 34 30.04 23.11 20.73
N VAL A 35 29.75 22.59 19.54
CA VAL A 35 28.45 22.79 18.86
C VAL A 35 27.66 21.48 18.84
N SER A 36 26.46 21.47 19.39
CA SER A 36 25.56 20.30 19.30
C SER A 36 25.08 20.11 17.85
N ARG A 37 24.68 18.88 17.49
CA ARG A 37 24.15 18.58 16.14
C ARG A 37 22.94 19.45 15.81
N GLU A 38 22.10 19.74 16.80
CA GLU A 38 20.89 20.57 16.68
C GLU A 38 21.22 22.05 16.52
N GLN A 39 22.30 22.54 17.14
CA GLN A 39 22.80 23.90 16.95
C GLN A 39 23.43 24.09 15.56
N MET A 40 24.05 23.03 15.03
CA MET A 40 24.67 23.00 13.71
C MET A 40 23.64 22.93 12.58
N TRP A 41 22.55 22.21 12.80
CA TRP A 41 21.45 22.01 11.86
C TRP A 41 20.15 22.51 12.48
N PRO A 42 19.96 23.84 12.64
CA PRO A 42 18.76 24.36 13.26
C PRO A 42 17.53 23.92 12.47
N ALA A 43 16.51 23.46 13.17
CA ALA A 43 15.27 23.01 12.58
C ALA A 43 14.60 24.19 11.82
N PRO A 44 14.06 23.95 10.61
CA PRO A 44 13.38 24.99 9.85
C PRO A 44 12.14 25.51 10.57
N THR A 45 11.99 26.84 10.61
CA THR A 45 10.80 27.49 11.16
C THR A 45 9.59 27.39 10.21
N ALA A 46 8.40 27.75 10.69
CA ALA A 46 7.23 27.84 9.81
C ALA A 46 7.41 28.89 8.70
N GLU A 47 8.11 29.98 9.00
CA GLU A 47 8.47 31.06 8.09
C GLU A 47 9.45 30.58 7.02
N ASP A 48 10.40 29.72 7.39
CA ASP A 48 11.32 29.12 6.44
C ASP A 48 10.59 28.23 5.44
N TRP A 49 9.65 27.39 5.90
CA TRP A 49 8.85 26.55 5.01
C TRP A 49 7.92 27.34 4.07
N LYS A 50 7.52 28.57 4.44
CA LYS A 50 6.75 29.46 3.55
C LYS A 50 7.58 30.01 2.39
N LYS A 51 8.90 30.08 2.52
CA LYS A 51 9.78 30.54 1.43
C LYS A 51 9.76 29.53 0.28
N PRO A 52 9.74 29.97 -0.98
CA PRO A 52 9.77 29.06 -2.12
C PRO A 52 11.14 28.37 -2.22
N CYS A 53 11.15 27.10 -2.60
CA CYS A 53 12.40 26.45 -3.01
C CYS A 53 12.94 27.15 -4.26
N LEU A 54 14.21 27.56 -4.21
CA LEU A 54 14.87 28.33 -5.26
C LEU A 54 15.71 27.45 -6.20
N ILE A 55 15.93 26.19 -5.84
CA ILE A 55 16.69 25.25 -6.68
C ILE A 55 15.82 24.74 -7.83
N THR A 56 16.37 24.76 -9.04
CA THR A 56 15.69 24.26 -10.25
C THR A 56 16.00 22.79 -10.47
N TRP A 57 15.17 21.93 -9.92
CA TRP A 57 15.27 20.49 -10.10
C TRP A 57 14.77 20.03 -11.46
N GLN A 58 15.48 19.09 -12.08
CA GLN A 58 14.98 18.35 -13.23
C GLN A 58 14.01 17.25 -12.78
N ARG A 59 13.03 16.95 -13.64
CA ARG A 59 11.89 16.08 -13.29
C ARG A 59 12.20 14.60 -13.42
N THR A 60 13.17 14.25 -14.27
CA THR A 60 13.63 12.87 -14.46
C THR A 60 15.16 12.84 -14.60
N TRP A 61 15.75 11.68 -14.34
CA TRP A 61 17.18 11.46 -14.59
C TRP A 61 17.54 11.62 -16.07
N ASP A 62 16.73 11.08 -16.98
CA ASP A 62 17.00 11.14 -18.42
C ASP A 62 16.97 12.58 -18.95
N ASP A 63 16.06 13.42 -18.43
CA ASP A 63 16.03 14.85 -18.75
C ASP A 63 17.27 15.57 -18.24
N ALA A 64 17.73 15.23 -17.03
CA ALA A 64 18.95 15.79 -16.46
C ALA A 64 20.19 15.43 -17.29
N VAL A 65 20.30 14.18 -17.73
CA VAL A 65 21.38 13.72 -18.62
C VAL A 65 21.30 14.41 -19.99
N ALA A 66 20.13 14.51 -20.59
CA ALA A 66 19.93 15.18 -21.86
C ALA A 66 20.31 16.67 -21.76
N LEU A 67 19.82 17.35 -20.72
CA LEU A 67 20.11 18.76 -20.47
C LEU A 67 21.61 18.98 -20.20
N SER A 68 22.22 18.14 -19.38
CA SER A 68 23.64 18.15 -19.06
C SER A 68 24.50 18.05 -20.33
N LYS A 69 24.18 17.11 -21.23
CA LYS A 69 24.83 16.99 -22.55
C LYS A 69 24.57 18.19 -23.46
N GLU A 70 23.37 18.74 -23.43
CA GLU A 70 23.01 19.90 -24.25
C GLU A 70 23.73 21.18 -23.80
N THR A 71 23.90 21.39 -22.49
CA THR A 71 24.52 22.62 -21.95
C THR A 71 25.98 22.45 -21.58
N GLY A 72 26.49 21.21 -21.54
CA GLY A 72 27.83 20.90 -21.04
C GLY A 72 28.00 21.11 -19.54
N ARG A 73 26.90 21.16 -18.78
CA ARG A 73 26.93 21.39 -17.32
C ARG A 73 26.95 20.03 -16.60
N PRO A 74 27.74 19.85 -15.54
CA PRO A 74 27.70 18.64 -14.75
C PRO A 74 26.36 18.50 -14.01
N ILE A 75 26.00 17.28 -13.62
CA ILE A 75 24.79 17.02 -12.84
C ILE A 75 25.15 17.07 -11.35
N LEU A 76 24.34 17.76 -10.55
CA LEU A 76 24.40 17.71 -9.09
C LEU A 76 23.22 16.88 -8.59
N VAL A 77 23.53 15.74 -7.98
CA VAL A 77 22.58 14.86 -7.32
C VAL A 77 22.51 15.24 -5.85
N CYS A 78 21.31 15.49 -5.36
CA CYS A 78 21.00 15.67 -3.96
C CYS A 78 20.14 14.49 -3.46
N VAL A 79 20.47 13.92 -2.30
CA VAL A 79 19.67 12.88 -1.64
C VAL A 79 19.17 13.41 -0.31
N SER A 80 17.87 13.26 -0.03
CA SER A 80 17.20 13.78 1.16
C SER A 80 16.29 12.73 1.81
N MET A 81 16.30 12.70 3.15
CA MET A 81 15.50 11.78 3.97
C MET A 81 14.67 12.56 4.98
N ASP A 82 13.38 12.26 5.09
CA ASP A 82 12.51 12.92 6.06
C ASP A 82 12.87 12.50 7.49
N GLY A 83 12.81 13.45 8.43
CA GLY A 83 13.13 13.22 9.83
C GLY A 83 14.62 13.14 10.15
N GLU A 84 15.49 13.15 9.14
CA GLU A 84 16.93 13.35 9.34
C GLU A 84 17.21 14.86 9.44
N ILE A 85 17.82 15.29 10.55
CA ILE A 85 17.93 16.71 10.94
C ILE A 85 18.61 17.56 9.85
N ALA A 86 19.71 17.07 9.26
CA ALA A 86 20.41 17.82 8.22
C ALA A 86 19.58 17.90 6.94
N SER A 87 18.88 16.83 6.55
CA SER A 87 17.95 16.82 5.42
C SER A 87 16.79 17.80 5.62
N GLU A 88 16.21 17.88 6.83
CA GLU A 88 15.20 18.88 7.20
C GLU A 88 15.76 20.31 7.04
N HIS A 89 16.97 20.53 7.53
CA HIS A 89 17.66 21.83 7.41
C HIS A 89 17.92 22.21 5.95
N TYR A 90 18.40 21.28 5.12
CA TYR A 90 18.63 21.53 3.69
C TYR A 90 17.34 21.91 2.97
N ALA A 91 16.30 21.10 3.16
CA ALA A 91 15.03 21.32 2.50
C ALA A 91 14.33 22.59 2.98
N GLY A 92 14.23 22.78 4.29
CA GLY A 92 13.48 23.88 4.89
C GLY A 92 14.22 25.22 4.87
N ILE A 93 15.56 25.22 4.86
CA ILE A 93 16.36 26.44 4.89
C ILE A 93 17.23 26.56 3.62
N ARG A 94 18.20 25.68 3.41
CA ARG A 94 19.28 25.91 2.42
C ARG A 94 18.79 26.02 0.97
N TYR A 95 17.89 25.13 0.54
CA TYR A 95 17.33 25.18 -0.81
C TYR A 95 16.42 26.39 -1.08
N ARG A 96 16.23 27.27 -0.08
CA ARG A 96 15.42 28.50 -0.15
C ARG A 96 16.27 29.76 0.00
N GLN A 97 17.59 29.62 0.14
CA GLN A 97 18.50 30.76 0.24
C GLN A 97 19.06 31.15 -1.15
N PRO A 98 19.10 32.45 -1.50
CA PRO A 98 19.56 32.89 -2.83
C PRO A 98 21.03 32.57 -3.14
N ASP A 99 21.90 32.60 -2.14
CA ASP A 99 23.32 32.25 -2.24
C ASP A 99 23.52 30.77 -2.59
N ILE A 100 22.75 29.87 -1.97
CA ILE A 100 22.77 28.44 -2.30
C ILE A 100 22.22 28.20 -3.70
N ALA A 101 21.16 28.90 -4.10
CA ALA A 101 20.64 28.82 -5.47
C ALA A 101 21.69 29.27 -6.50
N LYS A 102 22.46 30.32 -6.19
CA LYS A 102 23.58 30.78 -7.03
C LYS A 102 24.71 29.76 -7.09
N LEU A 103 25.06 29.13 -5.97
CA LEU A 103 26.05 28.05 -5.89
C LEU A 103 25.66 26.85 -6.79
N TYR A 104 24.36 26.53 -6.86
CA TYR A 104 23.86 25.38 -7.62
C TYR A 104 23.60 25.72 -9.10
N GLN A 105 23.50 27.00 -9.45
CA GLN A 105 23.24 27.48 -10.81
C GLN A 105 24.16 26.88 -11.89
N PRO A 106 25.44 26.56 -11.65
CA PRO A 106 26.29 25.93 -12.67
C PRO A 106 25.92 24.46 -12.96
N TYR A 107 25.15 23.80 -12.11
CA TYR A 107 24.85 22.37 -12.19
C TYR A 107 23.44 22.08 -12.72
N VAL A 108 23.27 21.02 -13.50
CA VAL A 108 21.94 20.45 -13.73
C VAL A 108 21.54 19.67 -12.48
N THR A 109 20.56 20.16 -11.72
CA THR A 109 20.25 19.58 -10.41
C THR A 109 19.15 18.51 -10.47
N VAL A 110 19.31 17.43 -9.71
CA VAL A 110 18.28 16.41 -9.43
C VAL A 110 18.20 16.14 -7.92
N ILE A 111 16.99 15.83 -7.45
CA ILE A 111 16.73 15.51 -6.04
C ILE A 111 16.11 14.11 -5.96
N ALA A 112 16.62 13.29 -5.04
CA ALA A 112 16.06 11.99 -4.69
C ALA A 112 15.61 11.96 -3.24
N SER A 113 14.40 11.47 -3.02
CA SER A 113 13.84 11.21 -1.70
C SER A 113 12.71 10.20 -1.83
N THR A 114 12.64 9.23 -0.91
CA THR A 114 11.65 8.14 -0.92
C THR A 114 10.32 8.51 -0.27
N TYR A 115 10.22 9.68 0.35
CA TYR A 115 9.05 10.11 1.12
C TYR A 115 8.06 10.88 0.27
N ARG A 116 6.77 10.76 0.58
CA ARG A 116 5.69 11.44 -0.13
C ARG A 116 5.07 12.51 0.76
N HIS A 117 5.13 13.76 0.32
CA HIS A 117 4.58 14.93 1.04
C HIS A 117 3.21 15.39 0.52
N THR A 118 2.80 14.88 -0.65
CA THR A 118 1.49 15.15 -1.27
C THR A 118 0.81 13.84 -1.64
N PRO A 119 -0.51 13.70 -1.43
CA PRO A 119 -1.20 12.42 -1.63
C PRO A 119 -1.19 11.92 -3.09
N ARG A 120 -0.96 12.83 -4.04
CA ARG A 120 -0.93 12.59 -5.49
C ARG A 120 -0.05 13.63 -6.17
N ASP A 121 0.40 13.35 -7.39
CA ASP A 121 1.32 14.20 -8.14
C ASP A 121 0.61 15.20 -9.07
N HIS A 122 -0.67 14.97 -9.37
CA HIS A 122 -1.49 15.82 -10.22
C HIS A 122 -2.89 16.03 -9.62
N ASP A 123 -3.51 17.19 -9.88
CA ASP A 123 -4.89 17.48 -9.50
C ASP A 123 -5.92 16.90 -10.48
N GLU A 124 -7.22 17.13 -10.24
CA GLU A 124 -8.32 16.65 -11.08
C GLU A 124 -8.28 17.19 -12.52
N LYS A 125 -7.57 18.30 -12.74
CA LYS A 125 -7.41 18.96 -14.05
C LYS A 125 -6.08 18.58 -14.70
N GLY A 126 -5.35 17.62 -14.12
CA GLY A 126 -4.05 17.17 -14.61
C GLY A 126 -2.92 18.15 -14.33
N HIS A 127 -3.13 19.18 -13.50
CA HIS A 127 -2.05 20.09 -13.11
C HIS A 127 -1.09 19.39 -12.14
N ARG A 128 0.22 19.55 -12.36
CA ARG A 128 1.24 19.09 -11.41
C ARG A 128 1.03 19.75 -10.05
N ILE A 129 1.16 18.95 -8.99
CA ILE A 129 1.20 19.39 -7.60
C ILE A 129 2.67 19.39 -7.17
N PRO A 130 3.32 20.56 -7.09
CA PRO A 130 4.71 20.66 -6.66
C PRO A 130 4.88 20.09 -5.26
N CYS A 131 5.99 19.39 -5.03
CA CYS A 131 6.35 18.93 -3.70
C CYS A 131 6.57 20.16 -2.80
N PRO A 132 5.90 20.27 -1.64
CA PRO A 132 6.08 21.41 -0.74
C PRO A 132 7.53 21.52 -0.23
N ARG A 133 8.26 20.40 -0.19
CA ARG A 133 9.66 20.35 0.24
C ARG A 133 10.60 20.88 -0.84
N PHE A 134 10.46 20.39 -2.07
CA PHE A 134 11.43 20.61 -3.16
C PHE A 134 10.95 21.56 -4.28
N GLY A 135 9.73 22.06 -4.24
CA GLY A 135 9.23 23.00 -5.24
C GLY A 135 9.03 22.33 -6.60
N GLY A 136 9.73 22.79 -7.64
CA GLY A 136 9.48 22.53 -9.07
C GLY A 136 9.37 21.07 -9.57
N VAL A 137 9.46 20.08 -8.69
CA VAL A 137 9.21 18.64 -8.92
C VAL A 137 8.05 18.11 -8.08
N THR A 138 7.32 17.12 -8.57
CA THR A 138 6.28 16.41 -7.79
C THR A 138 6.91 15.38 -6.85
N CYS A 139 6.12 14.83 -5.91
CA CYS A 139 6.63 13.76 -5.05
C CYS A 139 7.01 12.51 -5.83
N GLY A 140 6.17 12.10 -6.79
CA GLY A 140 6.46 10.97 -7.68
C GLY A 140 7.73 11.15 -8.49
N GLU A 141 8.02 12.35 -8.97
CA GLU A 141 9.23 12.65 -9.74
C GLU A 141 10.50 12.40 -8.89
N HIS A 142 10.61 12.99 -7.71
CA HIS A 142 11.80 12.79 -6.87
C HIS A 142 11.89 11.40 -6.23
N ILE A 143 10.76 10.70 -6.03
CA ILE A 143 10.73 9.29 -5.60
C ILE A 143 11.23 8.38 -6.72
N SER A 144 10.80 8.62 -7.97
CA SER A 144 11.13 7.77 -9.12
C SER A 144 12.62 7.79 -9.47
N ILE A 145 13.31 8.89 -9.14
CA ILE A 145 14.75 9.05 -9.37
C ILE A 145 15.57 8.23 -8.37
N GLU A 146 15.08 8.03 -7.14
CA GLU A 146 15.87 7.39 -6.07
C GLU A 146 16.37 5.98 -6.40
N PRO A 147 15.56 5.03 -6.91
CA PRO A 147 16.03 3.68 -7.20
C PRO A 147 17.16 3.66 -8.23
N LEU A 148 17.07 4.52 -9.25
CA LEU A 148 18.09 4.64 -10.29
C LEU A 148 19.42 5.14 -9.71
N LEU A 149 19.36 6.14 -8.84
CA LEU A 149 20.56 6.67 -8.18
C LEU A 149 21.10 5.71 -7.13
N PHE A 150 20.23 5.00 -6.43
CA PHE A 150 20.60 3.98 -5.44
C PHE A 150 21.45 2.88 -6.05
N GLU A 151 21.03 2.37 -7.21
CA GLU A 151 21.76 1.35 -7.97
C GLU A 151 23.06 1.89 -8.58
N LYS A 152 23.05 3.12 -9.10
CA LYS A 152 24.19 3.66 -9.86
C LYS A 152 25.29 4.28 -9.00
N PHE A 153 24.91 5.00 -7.95
CA PHE A 153 25.80 5.93 -7.26
C PHE A 153 25.80 5.76 -5.73
N MET A 154 24.90 4.95 -5.17
CA MET A 154 24.81 4.81 -3.70
C MET A 154 25.39 3.54 -3.12
N GLU A 155 25.98 2.66 -3.94
CA GLU A 155 26.62 1.40 -3.50
C GLU A 155 25.70 0.54 -2.59
N GLY A 156 24.38 0.58 -2.84
CA GLY A 156 23.42 -0.14 -2.01
C GLY A 156 23.16 0.46 -0.61
N ARG A 157 23.66 1.66 -0.31
CA ARG A 157 23.50 2.33 0.99
C ARG A 157 22.65 3.60 0.88
N ARG A 158 21.52 3.65 1.60
CA ARG A 158 20.67 4.85 1.69
C ARG A 158 21.19 5.79 2.77
N VAL A 159 22.15 6.62 2.41
CA VAL A 159 22.73 7.67 3.29
C VAL A 159 22.22 9.04 2.83
N ALA A 160 21.74 9.86 3.77
CA ALA A 160 21.28 11.22 3.52
C ALA A 160 21.65 12.14 4.72
N PRO A 161 21.86 13.46 4.47
CA PRO A 161 21.92 14.09 3.16
C PRO A 161 23.20 13.68 2.42
N ARG A 162 23.13 13.63 1.08
CA ARG A 162 24.26 13.28 0.22
C ARG A 162 24.27 14.14 -1.04
N HIS A 163 25.44 14.58 -1.46
CA HIS A 163 25.65 15.42 -2.64
C HIS A 163 26.70 14.80 -3.55
N ILE A 164 26.33 14.49 -4.79
CA ILE A 164 27.22 13.84 -5.76
C ILE A 164 27.27 14.69 -7.02
N MET A 165 28.48 14.98 -7.51
CA MET A 165 28.65 15.54 -8.84
C MET A 165 28.89 14.42 -9.84
N VAL A 166 28.10 14.42 -10.91
CA VAL A 166 28.22 13.49 -12.02
C VAL A 166 28.64 14.25 -13.28
N SER A 167 29.76 13.81 -13.86
CA SER A 167 30.37 14.36 -15.07
C SER A 167 29.57 13.99 -16.33
N LEU A 168 29.87 14.61 -17.49
CA LEU A 168 29.19 14.33 -18.76
C LEU A 168 29.37 12.87 -19.24
N ASP A 169 30.45 12.22 -18.83
CA ASP A 169 30.71 10.80 -19.11
C ASP A 169 29.95 9.85 -18.17
N GLY A 170 29.19 10.40 -17.22
CA GLY A 170 28.39 9.65 -16.25
C GLY A 170 29.16 9.18 -15.02
N LYS A 171 30.44 9.57 -14.85
CA LYS A 171 31.24 9.23 -13.67
C LYS A 171 31.05 10.23 -12.54
N GLU A 172 31.15 9.71 -11.31
CA GLU A 172 31.21 10.52 -10.11
C GLU A 172 32.53 11.30 -10.07
N THR A 173 32.46 12.58 -9.71
CA THR A 173 33.63 13.44 -9.49
C THR A 173 33.91 13.62 -8.01
N TYR A 174 32.85 13.79 -7.22
CA TYR A 174 32.90 13.74 -5.77
C TYR A 174 31.58 13.17 -5.25
N ASP A 175 31.64 12.71 -4.01
CA ASP A 175 30.50 12.26 -3.24
C ASP A 175 30.67 12.65 -1.78
N VAL A 176 29.77 13.51 -1.28
CA VAL A 176 29.82 14.03 0.09
C VAL A 176 28.61 13.56 0.86
N PHE A 177 28.86 12.79 1.92
CA PHE A 177 27.90 12.34 2.92
C PHE A 177 28.56 12.31 4.30
N TYR A 178 27.77 12.27 5.38
CA TYR A 178 28.26 12.39 6.78
C TYR A 178 29.10 13.65 7.07
N ALA A 179 28.88 14.74 6.35
CA ALA A 179 29.51 16.01 6.67
C ALA A 179 28.94 16.58 7.97
N PHE A 180 29.84 17.02 8.87
CA PHE A 180 29.50 17.62 10.16
C PHE A 180 29.47 19.15 10.11
N ASP A 181 29.25 19.75 8.95
CA ASP A 181 28.99 21.18 8.79
C ASP A 181 28.50 21.47 7.35
N THR A 182 27.88 22.64 7.15
CA THR A 182 27.44 23.06 5.80
C THR A 182 28.56 23.65 4.96
N ALA A 183 29.59 24.23 5.58
CA ALA A 183 30.65 24.93 4.88
C ALA A 183 31.53 23.96 4.07
N SER A 184 31.86 22.80 4.63
CA SER A 184 32.58 21.72 3.94
C SER A 184 31.80 21.20 2.74
N VAL A 185 30.49 20.97 2.89
CA VAL A 185 29.63 20.55 1.78
C VAL A 185 29.62 21.61 0.67
N PHE A 186 29.39 22.88 1.01
CA PHE A 186 29.33 23.96 0.03
C PHE A 186 30.68 24.19 -0.65
N LYS A 187 31.77 24.11 0.11
CA LYS A 187 33.13 24.18 -0.42
C LYS A 187 33.39 23.04 -1.40
N THR A 188 33.00 21.79 -1.09
CA THR A 188 33.17 20.69 -2.05
C THR A 188 32.34 20.88 -3.31
N ILE A 189 31.12 21.41 -3.20
CA ILE A 189 30.29 21.75 -4.37
C ILE A 189 30.92 22.88 -5.19
N GLU A 190 31.49 23.90 -4.54
CA GLU A 190 32.18 24.99 -5.23
C GLU A 190 33.46 24.50 -5.92
N ASP A 191 34.32 23.80 -5.19
CA ASP A 191 35.59 23.23 -5.66
C ASP A 191 35.37 22.25 -6.82
N GLY A 192 34.31 21.43 -6.75
CA GLY A 192 33.93 20.52 -7.83
C GLY A 192 33.63 21.24 -9.15
N PHE A 193 32.98 22.41 -9.11
CA PHE A 193 32.75 23.20 -10.33
C PHE A 193 33.98 24.02 -10.74
N LEU A 194 34.79 24.48 -9.78
CA LEU A 194 36.03 25.20 -10.06
C LEU A 194 37.04 24.32 -10.82
N THR A 195 37.10 23.03 -10.45
CA THR A 195 37.96 22.01 -11.08
C THR A 195 37.35 21.39 -12.34
N TYR A 196 36.07 21.61 -12.60
CA TYR A 196 35.39 21.12 -13.80
C TYR A 196 35.94 21.78 -15.08
N ASP A 197 36.08 21.01 -16.17
CA ASP A 197 36.53 21.54 -17.45
C ASP A 197 35.47 22.45 -18.09
N LYS A 198 35.64 23.76 -17.86
CA LYS A 198 34.75 24.81 -18.37
C LYS A 198 34.70 24.89 -19.90
N LYS A 199 35.64 24.27 -20.63
CA LYS A 199 35.58 24.16 -22.10
C LYS A 199 34.42 23.29 -22.58
N LEU A 200 33.90 22.42 -21.70
CA LEU A 200 32.74 21.59 -22.00
C LEU A 200 31.44 22.40 -21.98
N LEU A 201 31.40 23.55 -21.29
CA LEU A 201 30.22 24.40 -21.19
C LEU A 201 29.85 24.95 -22.56
N LYS A 202 28.56 24.85 -22.89
CA LYS A 202 28.00 25.38 -24.13
C LYS A 202 27.32 26.73 -23.88
N PRO A 203 27.26 27.62 -24.89
CA PRO A 203 26.62 28.92 -24.74
C PRO A 203 25.19 28.80 -24.21
N PRO A 204 24.72 29.78 -23.42
CA PRO A 204 23.33 29.84 -23.01
C PRO A 204 22.40 29.76 -24.22
N ARG A 205 21.29 29.04 -24.08
CA ARG A 205 20.23 29.06 -25.08
C ARG A 205 19.73 30.51 -25.20
N GLY A 206 19.64 31.02 -26.43
CA GLY A 206 18.95 32.29 -26.68
C GLY A 206 17.46 32.22 -26.33
N ASP A 207 16.77 33.35 -26.45
CA ASP A 207 15.34 33.41 -26.16
C ASP A 207 14.53 32.56 -27.14
N ARG A 208 13.98 31.45 -26.63
CA ARG A 208 13.04 30.58 -27.35
C ARG A 208 11.62 31.07 -27.14
N SER A 209 10.83 31.07 -28.20
CA SER A 209 9.37 31.22 -28.15
C SER A 209 8.74 30.10 -27.31
N ILE A 210 7.51 30.31 -26.84
CA ILE A 210 6.82 29.31 -26.02
C ILE A 210 6.58 27.99 -26.77
N ILE A 211 6.39 28.05 -28.10
CA ILE A 211 6.22 26.87 -28.96
C ILE A 211 7.53 26.08 -29.07
N GLU A 212 8.67 26.75 -29.27
CA GLU A 212 9.97 26.08 -29.32
C GLU A 212 10.36 25.44 -27.97
N ARG A 213 9.83 25.95 -26.86
CA ARG A 213 10.04 25.36 -25.53
C ARG A 213 9.31 24.04 -25.32
N VAL A 214 8.31 23.70 -26.14
CA VAL A 214 7.53 22.45 -26.01
C VAL A 214 8.42 21.21 -26.06
N ILE A 215 9.48 21.23 -26.87
CA ILE A 215 10.40 20.09 -27.03
C ILE A 215 11.54 20.07 -26.02
N SER A 216 11.61 21.06 -25.13
CA SER A 216 12.71 21.20 -24.19
C SER A 216 12.66 20.16 -23.07
N THR A 217 13.83 19.64 -22.70
CA THR A 217 14.02 18.79 -21.52
C THR A 217 14.22 19.59 -20.24
N ASP A 218 14.47 20.91 -20.33
CA ASP A 218 14.64 21.76 -19.16
C ASP A 218 13.32 21.95 -18.41
N SER A 219 13.31 21.61 -17.13
CA SER A 219 12.14 21.79 -16.27
C SER A 219 11.61 23.23 -16.25
N ARG A 220 12.45 24.25 -16.45
CA ARG A 220 12.02 25.67 -16.56
C ARG A 220 11.16 25.91 -17.79
N ASP A 221 11.59 25.40 -18.93
CA ASP A 221 10.86 25.51 -20.19
C ASP A 221 9.54 24.76 -20.11
N ARG A 222 9.54 23.55 -19.53
CA ARG A 222 8.31 22.78 -19.31
C ARG A 222 7.34 23.49 -18.36
N ASN A 223 7.84 24.07 -17.27
CA ASN A 223 7.01 24.86 -16.36
C ASN A 223 6.40 26.08 -17.06
N ALA A 224 7.16 26.75 -17.93
CA ALA A 224 6.67 27.88 -18.72
C ALA A 224 5.60 27.43 -19.72
N VAL A 225 5.82 26.34 -20.45
CA VAL A 225 4.87 25.75 -21.41
C VAL A 225 3.56 25.35 -20.73
N GLU A 226 3.62 24.65 -19.60
CA GLU A 226 2.43 24.28 -18.84
C GLU A 226 1.68 25.52 -18.30
N LYS A 227 2.41 26.54 -17.84
CA LYS A 227 1.81 27.80 -17.39
C LYS A 227 1.10 28.50 -18.55
N ALA A 228 1.73 28.54 -19.73
CA ALA A 228 1.13 29.11 -20.93
C ALA A 228 -0.09 28.31 -21.40
N PHE A 229 -0.06 26.98 -21.34
CA PHE A 229 -1.22 26.15 -21.65
C PHE A 229 -2.41 26.44 -20.72
N ARG A 230 -2.17 26.56 -19.41
CA ARG A 230 -3.23 26.86 -18.43
C ARG A 230 -3.83 28.25 -18.63
N ALA A 231 -2.97 29.26 -18.79
CA ALA A 231 -3.37 30.66 -18.87
C ALA A 231 -3.83 31.09 -20.28
N GLY A 232 -3.44 30.35 -21.31
CA GLY A 232 -3.72 30.66 -22.70
C GLY A 232 -5.19 30.45 -23.08
N ASP A 233 -5.58 31.11 -24.16
CA ASP A 233 -6.85 30.89 -24.84
C ASP A 233 -6.88 29.56 -25.61
N GLU A 234 -8.00 29.28 -26.27
CA GLU A 234 -8.18 28.05 -27.06
C GLU A 234 -7.10 27.91 -28.15
N ALA A 235 -6.80 28.99 -28.87
CA ALA A 235 -5.81 28.99 -29.95
C ALA A 235 -4.40 28.67 -29.42
N THR A 236 -4.00 29.26 -28.30
CA THR A 236 -2.71 29.00 -27.65
C THR A 236 -2.62 27.55 -27.18
N ARG A 237 -3.67 27.03 -26.53
CA ARG A 237 -3.72 25.63 -26.07
C ARG A 237 -3.60 24.65 -27.23
N ARG A 238 -4.35 24.90 -28.31
CA ARG A 238 -4.32 24.08 -29.53
C ARG A 238 -2.93 24.10 -30.16
N ALA A 239 -2.32 25.28 -30.34
CA ALA A 239 -0.97 25.40 -30.92
C ALA A 239 0.10 24.66 -30.09
N LEU A 240 0.04 24.77 -28.76
CA LEU A 240 0.96 24.06 -27.87
C LEU A 240 0.77 22.54 -27.93
N LEU A 241 -0.49 22.07 -27.99
CA LEU A 241 -0.80 20.65 -28.10
C LEU A 241 -0.36 20.11 -29.47
N GLU A 242 -0.64 20.80 -30.57
CA GLU A 242 -0.22 20.41 -31.92
C GLU A 242 1.31 20.34 -32.03
N ALA A 243 2.03 21.32 -31.47
CA ALA A 243 3.50 21.30 -31.41
C ALA A 243 4.03 20.10 -30.61
N ALA A 244 3.33 19.69 -29.55
CA ALA A 244 3.67 18.50 -28.78
C ALA A 244 3.39 17.22 -29.57
N ILE A 245 2.23 17.12 -30.22
CA ILE A 245 1.82 15.96 -31.03
C ILE A 245 2.77 15.76 -32.22
N ALA A 246 3.29 16.84 -32.80
CA ALA A 246 4.28 16.78 -33.89
C ALA A 246 5.57 16.02 -33.51
N GLN A 247 5.87 15.86 -32.21
CA GLN A 247 7.00 15.05 -31.73
C GLN A 247 6.75 13.53 -31.81
N GLY A 248 5.53 13.11 -32.17
CA GLY A 248 5.16 11.70 -32.35
C GLY A 248 5.48 10.85 -31.13
N ALA A 249 6.36 9.86 -31.28
CA ALA A 249 6.74 8.96 -30.20
C ALA A 249 7.40 9.66 -28.99
N LYS A 250 7.93 10.88 -29.15
CA LYS A 250 8.58 11.69 -28.10
C LYS A 250 7.67 12.79 -27.53
N VAL A 251 6.37 12.71 -27.77
CA VAL A 251 5.39 13.69 -27.28
C VAL A 251 5.54 13.97 -25.76
N PRO A 252 5.62 15.25 -25.35
CA PRO A 252 5.64 15.64 -23.95
C PRO A 252 4.37 15.21 -23.20
N ILE A 253 4.52 14.24 -22.30
CA ILE A 253 3.39 13.59 -21.58
C ILE A 253 2.60 14.57 -20.73
N GLU A 254 3.24 15.59 -20.14
CA GLU A 254 2.55 16.55 -19.27
C GLU A 254 1.57 17.44 -20.05
N LEU A 255 1.86 17.79 -21.31
CA LEU A 255 0.90 18.52 -22.14
C LEU A 255 -0.29 17.65 -22.54
N LEU A 256 -0.05 16.36 -22.83
CA LEU A 256 -1.14 15.41 -23.05
C LEU A 256 -2.03 15.30 -21.81
N ARG A 257 -1.42 15.22 -20.61
CA ARG A 257 -2.16 15.16 -19.35
C ARG A 257 -3.05 16.39 -19.16
N LEU A 258 -2.52 17.60 -19.38
CA LEU A 258 -3.30 18.83 -19.28
C LEU A 258 -4.47 18.87 -20.26
N ALA A 259 -4.27 18.41 -21.50
CA ALA A 259 -5.33 18.36 -22.50
C ALA A 259 -6.38 17.28 -22.17
N LEU A 260 -5.96 16.11 -21.67
CA LEU A 260 -6.84 14.99 -21.31
C LEU A 260 -7.83 15.36 -20.20
N TYR A 261 -7.33 16.01 -19.14
CA TYR A 261 -8.10 16.35 -17.95
C TYR A 261 -8.62 17.80 -17.97
N GLY A 262 -8.42 18.52 -19.08
CA GLY A 262 -9.05 19.81 -19.33
C GLY A 262 -10.55 19.67 -19.64
N PHE A 263 -11.23 20.81 -19.78
CA PHE A 263 -12.66 20.86 -20.12
C PHE A 263 -12.94 20.82 -21.63
N ASP A 264 -11.89 20.92 -22.45
CA ASP A 264 -12.01 20.92 -23.92
C ASP A 264 -12.05 19.49 -24.45
N VAL A 265 -13.22 19.09 -24.96
CA VAL A 265 -13.45 17.74 -25.48
C VAL A 265 -12.61 17.44 -26.72
N GLN A 266 -12.37 18.44 -27.59
CA GLN A 266 -11.58 18.26 -28.81
C GLN A 266 -10.11 18.04 -28.47
N LEU A 267 -9.53 18.88 -27.59
CA LEU A 267 -8.15 18.72 -27.13
C LEU A 267 -7.96 17.41 -26.38
N SER A 268 -8.95 17.00 -25.57
CA SER A 268 -8.94 15.73 -24.85
C SER A 268 -8.92 14.53 -25.83
N GLN A 269 -9.70 14.59 -26.91
CA GLN A 269 -9.68 13.56 -27.97
C GLN A 269 -8.33 13.50 -28.68
N GLN A 270 -7.79 14.63 -29.12
CA GLN A 270 -6.48 14.71 -29.76
C GLN A 270 -5.37 14.16 -28.83
N ALA A 271 -5.45 14.47 -27.55
CA ALA A 271 -4.50 13.99 -26.56
C ALA A 271 -4.58 12.48 -26.34
N ARG A 272 -5.78 11.86 -26.36
CA ARG A 272 -5.93 10.39 -26.32
C ARG A 272 -5.30 9.72 -27.53
N GLU A 273 -5.55 10.25 -28.73
CA GLU A 273 -4.97 9.73 -29.97
C GLU A 273 -3.44 9.83 -29.99
N ALA A 274 -2.89 10.95 -29.51
CA ALA A 274 -1.47 11.15 -29.36
C ALA A 274 -0.86 10.24 -28.28
N LEU A 275 -1.54 10.07 -27.15
CA LEU A 275 -1.12 9.18 -26.08
C LEU A 275 -1.06 7.72 -26.56
N ALA A 276 -2.02 7.28 -27.35
CA ALA A 276 -2.03 5.95 -27.96
C ALA A 276 -0.85 5.72 -28.94
N LYS A 277 -0.20 6.78 -29.43
CA LYS A 277 0.98 6.75 -30.31
C LYS A 277 2.30 7.02 -29.57
N ALA A 278 2.27 7.42 -28.30
CA ALA A 278 3.46 7.68 -27.51
C ALA A 278 4.38 6.44 -27.43
N GLY A 279 5.69 6.67 -27.44
CA GLY A 279 6.72 5.62 -27.48
C GLY A 279 7.60 5.55 -26.24
N THR A 280 7.42 6.47 -25.28
CA THR A 280 8.20 6.56 -24.05
C THR A 280 7.56 5.72 -22.94
N THR A 281 8.38 5.09 -22.10
CA THR A 281 7.91 4.32 -20.94
C THR A 281 7.23 5.20 -19.89
N GLY A 282 7.56 6.49 -19.84
CA GLY A 282 6.87 7.49 -19.00
C GLY A 282 5.39 7.70 -19.36
N SER A 283 4.95 7.32 -20.57
CA SER A 283 3.53 7.38 -20.95
C SER A 283 2.66 6.32 -20.27
N VAL A 284 3.26 5.24 -19.75
CA VAL A 284 2.53 4.08 -19.19
C VAL A 284 1.62 4.49 -18.03
N ASP A 285 2.10 5.41 -17.19
CA ASP A 285 1.35 5.88 -16.02
C ASP A 285 0.16 6.72 -16.45
N LEU A 286 0.35 7.63 -17.41
CA LEU A 286 -0.75 8.42 -17.97
C LEU A 286 -1.77 7.54 -18.71
N ILE A 287 -1.33 6.51 -19.44
CA ILE A 287 -2.24 5.55 -20.06
C ILE A 287 -3.07 4.82 -19.00
N SER A 288 -2.42 4.35 -17.93
CA SER A 288 -3.09 3.68 -16.81
C SER A 288 -4.10 4.60 -16.12
N ASP A 289 -3.75 5.86 -15.87
CA ASP A 289 -4.64 6.85 -15.28
C ASP A 289 -5.87 7.11 -16.19
N THR A 290 -5.63 7.23 -17.50
CA THR A 290 -6.67 7.50 -18.50
C THR A 290 -7.63 6.32 -18.62
N LEU A 291 -7.13 5.08 -18.63
CA LEU A 291 -7.95 3.86 -18.67
C LEU A 291 -8.85 3.69 -17.43
N GLY A 292 -8.49 4.32 -16.32
CA GLY A 292 -9.29 4.38 -15.10
C GLY A 292 -10.55 5.25 -15.22
N GLY A 293 -10.60 6.16 -16.19
CA GLY A 293 -11.73 7.02 -16.47
C GLY A 293 -12.80 6.40 -17.39
N PRO A 294 -13.94 7.10 -17.57
CA PRO A 294 -14.91 6.76 -18.60
C PRO A 294 -14.29 7.02 -19.99
N LEU A 295 -14.31 6.01 -20.85
CA LEU A 295 -13.83 6.05 -22.22
C LEU A 295 -14.78 5.23 -23.08
N ASP A 296 -14.93 5.61 -24.34
CA ASP A 296 -15.54 4.72 -25.33
C ASP A 296 -14.64 3.50 -25.61
N GLU A 297 -15.20 2.52 -26.29
CA GLU A 297 -14.52 1.25 -26.56
C GLU A 297 -13.33 1.41 -27.52
N LYS A 298 -13.40 2.36 -28.46
CA LYS A 298 -12.36 2.59 -29.46
C LYS A 298 -11.10 3.16 -28.80
N ASP A 299 -11.26 4.21 -27.99
CA ASP A 299 -10.16 4.86 -27.28
C ASP A 299 -9.56 3.94 -26.22
N ARG A 300 -10.40 3.19 -25.50
CA ARG A 300 -9.95 2.16 -24.56
C ARG A 300 -9.07 1.13 -25.25
N LYS A 301 -9.55 0.56 -26.36
CA LYS A 301 -8.80 -0.42 -27.14
C LYS A 301 -7.46 0.16 -27.63
N ALA A 302 -7.46 1.38 -28.15
CA ALA A 302 -6.24 2.03 -28.63
C ALA A 302 -5.18 2.20 -27.53
N LEU A 303 -5.60 2.59 -26.32
CA LEU A 303 -4.71 2.72 -25.17
C LEU A 303 -4.20 1.37 -24.66
N VAL A 304 -5.03 0.32 -24.65
CA VAL A 304 -4.60 -1.05 -24.30
C VAL A 304 -3.61 -1.61 -25.33
N ASP A 305 -3.79 -1.31 -26.60
CA ASP A 305 -2.86 -1.69 -27.68
C ASP A 305 -1.54 -0.89 -27.58
N ALA A 306 -1.59 0.37 -27.11
CA ALA A 306 -0.38 1.14 -26.78
C ALA A 306 0.39 0.50 -25.62
N LEU A 307 -0.28 0.03 -24.56
CA LEU A 307 0.36 -0.73 -23.48
C LEU A 307 1.02 -2.02 -23.99
N ALA A 308 0.36 -2.74 -24.90
CA ALA A 308 0.92 -3.95 -25.51
C ALA A 308 2.22 -3.63 -26.27
N ARG A 309 2.22 -2.57 -27.08
CA ARG A 309 3.40 -2.10 -27.82
C ARG A 309 4.54 -1.69 -26.89
N LEU A 310 4.22 -0.99 -25.79
CA LEU A 310 5.20 -0.58 -24.78
C LEU A 310 5.68 -1.75 -23.90
N GLY A 311 4.97 -2.88 -23.90
CA GLY A 311 5.29 -4.07 -23.11
C GLY A 311 6.65 -4.70 -23.39
N GLY A 312 7.22 -4.45 -24.58
CA GLY A 312 8.59 -4.84 -24.92
C GLY A 312 9.67 -4.01 -24.21
N LYS A 313 9.32 -2.85 -23.64
CA LYS A 313 10.24 -1.94 -22.93
C LYS A 313 9.88 -1.72 -21.46
N SER A 314 8.69 -2.16 -21.03
CA SER A 314 8.18 -1.95 -19.67
C SER A 314 7.38 -3.15 -19.20
N ASP A 315 7.86 -3.79 -18.13
CA ASP A 315 7.15 -4.88 -17.44
C ASP A 315 5.78 -4.41 -16.92
N LYS A 316 5.69 -3.15 -16.48
CA LYS A 316 4.43 -2.52 -16.06
C LYS A 316 3.45 -2.43 -17.23
N ALA A 317 3.89 -1.99 -18.41
CA ALA A 317 3.04 -1.91 -19.59
C ALA A 317 2.56 -3.28 -20.07
N ARG A 318 3.46 -4.28 -20.09
CA ARG A 318 3.13 -5.67 -20.44
C ARG A 318 2.05 -6.22 -19.50
N ARG A 319 2.25 -6.06 -18.19
CA ARG A 319 1.27 -6.47 -17.17
C ARG A 319 -0.08 -5.76 -17.36
N LEU A 320 -0.09 -4.43 -17.48
CA LEU A 320 -1.34 -3.67 -17.63
C LEU A 320 -2.10 -4.07 -18.90
N SER A 321 -1.41 -4.34 -20.00
CA SER A 321 -2.05 -4.84 -21.23
C SER A 321 -2.78 -6.16 -21.02
N VAL A 322 -2.12 -7.14 -20.37
CA VAL A 322 -2.74 -8.44 -20.03
C VAL A 322 -3.91 -8.25 -19.08
N VAL A 323 -3.76 -7.39 -18.07
CA VAL A 323 -4.80 -7.09 -17.08
C VAL A 323 -6.05 -6.53 -17.73
N HIS A 324 -5.93 -5.50 -18.57
CA HIS A 324 -7.09 -4.89 -19.22
C HIS A 324 -7.77 -5.85 -20.19
N ARG A 325 -6.99 -6.57 -21.02
CA ARG A 325 -7.55 -7.58 -21.94
C ARG A 325 -8.25 -8.72 -21.19
N GLY A 326 -7.70 -9.17 -20.07
CA GLY A 326 -8.33 -10.19 -19.24
C GLY A 326 -9.62 -9.72 -18.58
N LEU A 327 -9.68 -8.47 -18.10
CA LEU A 327 -10.88 -7.94 -17.46
C LEU A 327 -12.02 -7.64 -18.45
N ASP A 328 -11.69 -7.42 -19.73
CA ASP A 328 -12.68 -7.22 -20.81
C ASP A 328 -13.12 -8.56 -21.45
N ALA A 329 -12.44 -9.67 -21.16
CA ALA A 329 -12.77 -11.00 -21.69
C ALA A 329 -13.91 -11.68 -20.92
N LYS A 330 -14.51 -12.71 -21.53
CA LYS A 330 -15.49 -13.58 -20.87
C LYS A 330 -14.79 -14.78 -20.24
N SER A 331 -15.21 -15.16 -19.03
CA SER A 331 -14.69 -16.37 -18.39
C SER A 331 -15.13 -17.61 -19.16
N GLN A 332 -14.19 -18.54 -19.36
CA GLN A 332 -14.45 -19.85 -19.95
C GLN A 332 -14.81 -20.89 -18.88
N SER A 333 -14.34 -20.67 -17.64
CA SER A 333 -14.53 -21.58 -16.51
C SER A 333 -15.77 -21.25 -15.66
N VAL A 334 -16.26 -20.00 -15.72
CA VAL A 334 -17.36 -19.50 -14.88
C VAL A 334 -18.47 -18.88 -15.74
N ASP A 335 -19.65 -19.52 -15.78
CA ASP A 335 -20.83 -19.02 -16.51
C ASP A 335 -21.53 -17.89 -15.73
N MET A 336 -20.96 -16.68 -15.79
CA MET A 336 -21.48 -15.50 -15.10
C MET A 336 -22.96 -15.21 -15.36
N GLY A 337 -23.43 -15.47 -16.60
CA GLY A 337 -24.79 -15.15 -17.02
C GLY A 337 -25.82 -16.04 -16.34
N SER A 338 -25.63 -17.35 -16.43
CA SER A 338 -26.54 -18.32 -15.82
C SER A 338 -26.56 -18.20 -14.29
N TRP A 339 -25.38 -18.04 -13.68
CA TRP A 339 -25.27 -17.94 -12.22
C TRP A 339 -25.86 -16.64 -11.67
N SER A 340 -25.64 -15.51 -12.35
CA SER A 340 -26.26 -14.24 -11.94
C SER A 340 -27.78 -14.29 -12.05
N LYS A 341 -28.33 -14.97 -13.05
CA LYS A 341 -29.78 -15.17 -13.19
C LYS A 341 -30.34 -16.04 -12.07
N ALA A 342 -29.64 -17.13 -11.71
CA ALA A 342 -30.02 -17.96 -10.56
C ALA A 342 -30.01 -17.18 -9.24
N LEU A 343 -29.04 -16.29 -9.06
CA LEU A 343 -28.97 -15.39 -7.89
C LEU A 343 -30.11 -14.38 -7.81
N GLN A 344 -30.59 -13.88 -8.95
CA GLN A 344 -31.69 -12.90 -9.01
C GLN A 344 -33.08 -13.53 -8.90
N GLY A 345 -33.24 -14.80 -9.30
CA GLY A 345 -34.52 -15.50 -9.37
C GLY A 345 -35.14 -15.90 -8.02
N GLY A 346 -34.61 -15.40 -6.89
CA GLY A 346 -35.13 -15.73 -5.56
C GLY A 346 -34.92 -17.19 -5.17
N ALA A 347 -33.88 -17.84 -5.69
CA ALA A 347 -33.55 -19.21 -5.32
C ALA A 347 -33.54 -19.34 -3.79
N THR A 348 -34.31 -20.29 -3.26
CA THR A 348 -34.36 -20.56 -1.82
C THR A 348 -33.01 -21.13 -1.39
N TYR A 349 -32.14 -20.26 -0.90
CA TYR A 349 -30.91 -20.66 -0.24
C TYR A 349 -31.30 -21.27 1.10
N SER A 350 -31.30 -22.60 1.20
CA SER A 350 -31.47 -23.25 2.49
C SER A 350 -30.28 -22.85 3.38
N SER A 351 -30.51 -21.87 4.25
CA SER A 351 -29.50 -21.42 5.23
C SER A 351 -29.18 -22.52 6.25
N SER A 352 -30.09 -23.48 6.42
CA SER A 352 -29.90 -24.68 7.22
C SER A 352 -29.45 -25.84 6.34
N LEU A 353 -28.32 -26.43 6.69
CA LEU A 353 -28.04 -27.82 6.33
C LEU A 353 -29.21 -28.67 6.84
N ASP A 354 -29.76 -29.54 5.99
CA ASP A 354 -30.69 -30.58 6.46
C ASP A 354 -29.89 -31.63 7.24
N LEU A 355 -29.73 -31.38 8.53
CA LEU A 355 -28.94 -32.23 9.42
C LEU A 355 -29.53 -33.62 9.56
N ALA A 356 -30.85 -33.76 9.41
CA ALA A 356 -31.51 -35.06 9.44
C ALA A 356 -31.13 -35.89 8.20
N ALA A 357 -31.14 -35.26 7.01
CA ALA A 357 -30.68 -35.93 5.79
C ALA A 357 -29.18 -36.25 5.82
N VAL A 358 -28.35 -35.35 6.37
CA VAL A 358 -26.91 -35.62 6.54
C VAL A 358 -26.69 -36.79 7.51
N ALA A 359 -27.37 -36.82 8.65
CA ALA A 359 -27.27 -37.91 9.62
C ALA A 359 -27.72 -39.26 9.01
N ALA A 360 -28.88 -39.28 8.33
CA ALA A 360 -29.39 -40.49 7.68
C ALA A 360 -28.44 -41.03 6.59
N GLN A 361 -27.70 -40.15 5.91
CA GLN A 361 -26.68 -40.57 4.94
C GLN A 361 -25.43 -41.14 5.62
N LEU A 362 -25.02 -40.57 6.76
CA LEU A 362 -23.89 -41.07 7.55
C LEU A 362 -24.19 -42.41 8.23
N GLU A 363 -25.44 -42.70 8.59
CA GLU A 363 -25.85 -44.00 9.13
C GLU A 363 -25.60 -45.15 8.13
N LYS A 364 -25.65 -44.87 6.82
CA LYS A 364 -25.40 -45.85 5.75
C LYS A 364 -23.91 -46.10 5.48
N HIS A 365 -22.98 -45.52 6.26
CA HIS A 365 -21.55 -45.54 5.95
C HIS A 365 -20.99 -46.96 5.74
N ASP A 366 -21.30 -47.91 6.63
CA ASP A 366 -20.81 -49.29 6.56
C ASP A 366 -21.31 -50.03 5.31
N GLU A 367 -22.55 -49.73 4.89
CA GLU A 367 -23.14 -50.30 3.68
C GLU A 367 -22.45 -49.74 2.42
N VAL A 368 -22.28 -48.41 2.37
CA VAL A 368 -21.63 -47.73 1.25
C VAL A 368 -20.16 -48.15 1.13
N LEU A 369 -19.43 -48.27 2.24
CA LEU A 369 -18.02 -48.68 2.23
C LEU A 369 -17.82 -50.12 1.72
N LYS A 370 -18.79 -51.01 1.94
CA LYS A 370 -18.81 -52.37 1.39
C LYS A 370 -19.28 -52.42 -0.07
N ALA A 371 -20.15 -51.49 -0.46
CA ALA A 371 -20.66 -51.37 -1.81
C ALA A 371 -19.60 -50.81 -2.77
N GLY A 372 -19.66 -51.25 -4.02
CA GLY A 372 -18.81 -50.75 -5.12
C GLY A 372 -19.41 -49.58 -5.90
N ASP A 373 -20.47 -48.93 -5.40
CA ASP A 373 -21.18 -47.86 -6.13
C ASP A 373 -20.43 -46.52 -6.00
N PRO A 374 -19.81 -46.01 -7.08
CA PRO A 374 -19.08 -44.75 -7.05
C PRO A 374 -19.94 -43.56 -6.61
N HIS A 375 -21.24 -43.51 -6.93
CA HIS A 375 -22.11 -42.38 -6.60
C HIS A 375 -22.48 -42.36 -5.11
N ALA A 376 -22.74 -43.53 -4.52
CA ALA A 376 -22.97 -43.65 -3.09
C ALA A 376 -21.77 -43.16 -2.26
N HIS A 377 -20.54 -43.44 -2.72
CA HIS A 377 -19.31 -42.91 -2.09
C HIS A 377 -19.20 -41.38 -2.22
N VAL A 378 -19.66 -40.77 -3.32
CA VAL A 378 -19.72 -39.31 -3.46
C VAL A 378 -20.71 -38.70 -2.47
N ASP A 379 -21.90 -39.28 -2.33
CA ASP A 379 -22.92 -38.77 -1.40
C ASP A 379 -22.47 -38.91 0.05
N LEU A 380 -21.80 -40.02 0.40
CA LEU A 380 -21.19 -40.21 1.71
C LEU A 380 -20.08 -39.16 1.98
N ALA A 381 -19.21 -38.91 1.00
CA ALA A 381 -18.14 -37.92 1.13
C ALA A 381 -18.69 -36.50 1.35
N ASP A 382 -19.73 -36.12 0.62
CA ASP A 382 -20.40 -34.82 0.77
C ASP A 382 -21.11 -34.70 2.13
N ALA A 383 -21.70 -35.78 2.65
CA ALA A 383 -22.30 -35.81 3.98
C ALA A 383 -21.25 -35.60 5.10
N TYR A 384 -20.10 -36.29 5.03
CA TYR A 384 -19.00 -36.08 5.98
C TYR A 384 -18.47 -34.65 5.92
N LEU A 385 -18.28 -34.09 4.72
CA LEU A 385 -17.83 -32.71 4.55
C LEU A 385 -18.81 -31.72 5.20
N LYS A 386 -20.11 -31.88 4.91
CA LYS A 386 -21.18 -31.03 5.46
C LYS A 386 -21.17 -31.06 7.00
N ARG A 387 -21.03 -32.25 7.59
CA ARG A 387 -20.92 -32.41 9.04
C ARG A 387 -19.63 -31.82 9.60
N ALA A 388 -18.50 -31.92 8.88
CA ALA A 388 -17.22 -31.34 9.29
C ALA A 388 -17.29 -29.81 9.37
N VAL A 389 -17.86 -29.17 8.35
CA VAL A 389 -18.04 -27.72 8.28
C VAL A 389 -18.95 -27.22 9.41
N GLU A 390 -20.05 -27.93 9.67
CA GLU A 390 -20.95 -27.60 10.77
C GLU A 390 -20.27 -27.75 12.15
N ALA A 391 -19.56 -28.86 12.38
CA ALA A 391 -18.83 -29.10 13.63
C ALA A 391 -17.77 -28.01 13.88
N GLN A 392 -17.12 -27.53 12.81
CA GLN A 392 -16.18 -26.41 12.85
C GLN A 392 -16.88 -25.09 13.21
N ASP A 393 -18.03 -24.78 12.60
CA ASP A 393 -18.83 -23.59 12.91
C ASP A 393 -19.31 -23.59 14.38
N GLN A 394 -19.67 -24.77 14.91
CA GLN A 394 -20.05 -24.97 16.32
C GLN A 394 -18.87 -25.02 17.29
N ARG A 395 -17.63 -24.83 16.81
CA ARG A 395 -16.40 -24.89 17.61
C ARG A 395 -16.25 -26.21 18.38
N SER A 396 -16.65 -27.31 17.74
CA SER A 396 -16.45 -28.66 18.25
C SER A 396 -14.97 -29.00 18.45
N SER A 397 -14.69 -30.12 19.11
CA SER A 397 -13.30 -30.56 19.33
C SER A 397 -12.58 -30.72 18.00
N ARG A 398 -11.32 -30.25 17.95
CA ARG A 398 -10.49 -30.33 16.75
C ARG A 398 -10.34 -31.77 16.23
N GLN A 399 -10.26 -32.74 17.14
CA GLN A 399 -10.16 -34.16 16.80
C GLN A 399 -11.37 -34.65 16.01
N LEU A 400 -12.59 -34.26 16.40
CA LEU A 400 -13.81 -34.61 15.68
C LEU A 400 -13.82 -33.98 14.29
N VAL A 401 -13.48 -32.69 14.18
CA VAL A 401 -13.42 -31.98 12.90
C VAL A 401 -12.40 -32.63 11.96
N ASP A 402 -11.19 -32.91 12.46
CA ASP A 402 -10.12 -33.56 11.69
C ASP A 402 -10.52 -34.97 11.23
N ALA A 403 -11.23 -35.74 12.06
CA ALA A 403 -11.74 -37.07 11.70
C ALA A 403 -12.78 -36.97 10.56
N LEU A 404 -13.77 -36.09 10.69
CA LEU A 404 -14.82 -35.92 9.67
C LEU A 404 -14.24 -35.49 8.30
N TYR A 405 -13.26 -34.57 8.28
CA TYR A 405 -12.57 -34.21 7.03
C TYR A 405 -11.73 -35.35 6.45
N THR A 406 -11.18 -36.21 7.31
CA THR A 406 -10.44 -37.40 6.88
C THR A 406 -11.39 -38.41 6.23
N ASP A 407 -12.52 -38.70 6.85
CA ASP A 407 -13.53 -39.63 6.33
C ASP A 407 -14.11 -39.12 5.00
N ALA A 408 -14.39 -37.81 4.91
CA ALA A 408 -14.77 -37.17 3.66
C ALA A 408 -13.73 -37.38 2.55
N GLN A 409 -12.44 -37.21 2.88
CA GLN A 409 -11.34 -37.39 1.92
C GLN A 409 -11.20 -38.85 1.47
N ILE A 410 -11.34 -39.81 2.38
CA ILE A 410 -11.27 -41.24 2.09
C ILE A 410 -12.42 -41.65 1.16
N ALA A 411 -13.66 -41.28 1.50
CA ALA A 411 -14.82 -41.59 0.69
C ALA A 411 -14.73 -40.97 -0.72
N ALA A 412 -14.29 -39.70 -0.83
CA ALA A 412 -14.11 -39.05 -2.13
C ALA A 412 -12.99 -39.69 -2.98
N LYS A 413 -11.86 -40.07 -2.38
CA LYS A 413 -10.78 -40.81 -3.08
C LYS A 413 -11.29 -42.16 -3.57
N ARG A 414 -12.08 -42.87 -2.75
CA ARG A 414 -12.65 -44.16 -3.11
C ARG A 414 -13.67 -44.03 -4.24
N ALA A 415 -14.53 -43.03 -4.21
CA ALA A 415 -15.45 -42.72 -5.30
C ALA A 415 -14.73 -42.58 -6.64
N ILE A 416 -13.65 -41.79 -6.70
CA ILE A 416 -12.85 -41.59 -7.91
C ILE A 416 -12.19 -42.92 -8.37
N GLN A 417 -11.66 -43.71 -7.44
CA GLN A 417 -11.10 -45.04 -7.76
C GLN A 417 -12.13 -46.00 -8.35
N LEU A 418 -13.39 -45.88 -7.93
CA LEU A 418 -14.53 -46.66 -8.45
C LEU A 418 -15.10 -46.08 -9.75
N GLY A 419 -14.52 -45.00 -10.30
CA GLY A 419 -14.94 -44.40 -11.56
C GLY A 419 -15.94 -43.24 -11.43
N ALA A 420 -16.13 -42.67 -10.24
CA ALA A 420 -16.96 -41.47 -10.09
C ALA A 420 -16.38 -40.32 -10.92
N THR A 421 -17.23 -39.72 -11.74
CA THR A 421 -16.98 -38.46 -12.45
C THR A 421 -17.84 -37.36 -11.83
N GLY A 422 -17.59 -36.09 -12.16
CA GLY A 422 -18.32 -34.97 -11.56
C GLY A 422 -17.47 -34.10 -10.64
N TRP A 423 -18.00 -32.91 -10.36
CA TRP A 423 -17.35 -31.91 -9.51
C TRP A 423 -17.34 -32.28 -8.02
N ARG A 424 -18.34 -33.00 -7.50
CA ARG A 424 -18.58 -33.17 -6.05
C ARG A 424 -17.42 -33.89 -5.34
N ALA A 425 -16.89 -34.96 -5.91
CA ALA A 425 -15.75 -35.67 -5.31
C ALA A 425 -14.50 -34.77 -5.25
N ASN A 426 -14.19 -34.05 -6.34
CA ASN A 426 -13.07 -33.11 -6.38
C ASN A 426 -13.30 -31.93 -5.44
N ALA A 427 -14.54 -31.47 -5.26
CA ALA A 427 -14.89 -30.42 -4.29
C ALA A 427 -14.57 -30.84 -2.85
N VAL A 428 -14.97 -32.05 -2.46
CA VAL A 428 -14.66 -32.59 -1.13
C VAL A 428 -13.15 -32.69 -0.93
N LEU A 429 -12.42 -33.23 -1.91
CA LEU A 429 -10.96 -33.30 -1.83
C LEU A 429 -10.30 -31.93 -1.73
N ALA A 430 -10.79 -30.93 -2.48
CA ALA A 430 -10.26 -29.58 -2.45
C ALA A 430 -10.42 -28.94 -1.06
N ILE A 431 -11.61 -29.03 -0.47
CA ILE A 431 -11.92 -28.42 0.82
C ILE A 431 -11.22 -29.16 1.97
N SER A 432 -11.18 -30.50 1.95
CA SER A 432 -10.41 -31.28 2.93
C SER A 432 -8.91 -30.97 2.84
N ALA A 433 -8.35 -30.84 1.64
CA ALA A 433 -6.94 -30.48 1.47
C ALA A 433 -6.63 -29.10 2.06
N LEU A 434 -7.50 -28.11 1.85
CA LEU A 434 -7.37 -26.79 2.48
C LEU A 434 -7.36 -26.89 4.01
N HIS A 435 -8.27 -27.66 4.60
CA HIS A 435 -8.34 -27.87 6.05
C HIS A 435 -7.03 -28.43 6.63
N PHE A 436 -6.41 -29.38 5.93
CA PHE A 436 -5.11 -29.96 6.35
C PHE A 436 -3.89 -29.11 5.95
N GLY A 437 -4.11 -27.93 5.37
CA GLY A 437 -3.06 -27.00 4.95
C GLY A 437 -2.24 -27.50 3.76
N ASP A 438 -2.85 -28.28 2.87
CA ASP A 438 -2.31 -28.63 1.56
C ASP A 438 -2.96 -27.77 0.48
N ALA A 439 -2.46 -26.53 0.35
CA ALA A 439 -3.00 -25.56 -0.58
C ALA A 439 -2.79 -25.98 -2.04
N ASP A 440 -1.71 -26.70 -2.37
CA ASP A 440 -1.43 -27.10 -3.75
C ASP A 440 -2.44 -28.15 -4.23
N GLU A 441 -2.72 -29.18 -3.41
CA GLU A 441 -3.78 -30.14 -3.73
C GLU A 441 -5.16 -29.47 -3.76
N ALA A 442 -5.44 -28.57 -2.81
CA ALA A 442 -6.71 -27.85 -2.76
C ALA A 442 -6.98 -27.08 -4.05
N HIS A 443 -6.00 -26.32 -4.54
CA HIS A 443 -6.10 -25.54 -5.77
C HIS A 443 -6.27 -26.43 -7.01
N GLN A 444 -5.48 -27.50 -7.14
CA GLN A 444 -5.58 -28.41 -8.29
C GLN A 444 -6.97 -29.07 -8.35
N ARG A 445 -7.48 -29.52 -7.21
CA ARG A 445 -8.82 -30.15 -7.13
C ARG A 445 -9.94 -29.14 -7.39
N ALA A 446 -9.81 -27.90 -6.92
CA ALA A 446 -10.77 -26.84 -7.20
C ALA A 446 -10.83 -26.47 -8.69
N GLU A 447 -9.69 -26.43 -9.39
CA GLU A 447 -9.64 -26.20 -10.84
C GLU A 447 -10.35 -27.31 -11.64
N VAL A 448 -10.26 -28.57 -11.21
CA VAL A 448 -11.01 -29.67 -11.83
C VAL A 448 -12.51 -29.51 -11.53
N ALA A 449 -12.87 -29.26 -10.28
CA ALA A 449 -14.26 -29.17 -9.86
C ALA A 449 -15.02 -28.02 -10.53
N VAL A 450 -14.40 -26.84 -10.70
CA VAL A 450 -15.10 -25.65 -11.22
C VAL A 450 -15.64 -25.85 -12.64
N ASN A 451 -14.92 -26.61 -13.48
CA ASN A 451 -15.29 -26.84 -14.89
C ASN A 451 -16.55 -27.71 -15.03
N GLU A 452 -16.92 -28.45 -14.00
CA GLU A 452 -18.08 -29.33 -13.97
C GLU A 452 -19.17 -28.85 -12.99
N LEU A 453 -19.02 -27.63 -12.42
CA LEU A 453 -20.03 -27.06 -11.54
C LEU A 453 -21.35 -26.83 -12.29
N PRO A 454 -22.51 -27.16 -11.69
CA PRO A 454 -23.80 -26.90 -12.32
C PRO A 454 -24.06 -25.39 -12.43
N LYS A 455 -24.81 -25.00 -13.44
CA LYS A 455 -25.11 -23.58 -13.76
C LYS A 455 -25.92 -22.86 -12.68
N GLU A 456 -26.53 -23.60 -11.76
CA GLU A 456 -27.35 -23.11 -10.66
C GLU A 456 -26.74 -23.45 -9.29
N ALA A 457 -25.43 -23.73 -9.19
CA ALA A 457 -24.86 -24.26 -7.94
C ALA A 457 -24.96 -23.25 -6.77
N THR A 458 -26.05 -23.32 -6.02
CA THR A 458 -26.36 -22.44 -4.88
C THR A 458 -25.84 -22.98 -3.54
N SER A 459 -25.16 -24.13 -3.56
CA SER A 459 -24.69 -24.80 -2.34
C SER A 459 -23.45 -24.12 -1.75
N ARG A 460 -23.30 -24.22 -0.43
CA ARG A 460 -22.09 -23.77 0.28
C ARG A 460 -20.82 -24.43 -0.28
N THR A 461 -20.89 -25.73 -0.60
CA THR A 461 -19.78 -26.49 -1.20
C THR A 461 -19.34 -25.90 -2.54
N ALA A 462 -20.29 -25.56 -3.43
CA ALA A 462 -19.96 -24.94 -4.72
C ALA A 462 -19.27 -23.57 -4.55
N MET A 463 -19.71 -22.77 -3.58
CA MET A 463 -19.08 -21.48 -3.26
C MET A 463 -17.69 -21.62 -2.68
N LEU A 464 -17.45 -22.61 -1.81
CA LEU A 464 -16.11 -22.88 -1.28
C LEU A 464 -15.15 -23.30 -2.40
N VAL A 465 -15.60 -24.14 -3.34
CA VAL A 465 -14.82 -24.50 -4.53
C VAL A 465 -14.52 -23.27 -5.39
N LEU A 466 -15.52 -22.42 -5.64
CA LEU A 466 -15.34 -21.20 -6.44
C LEU A 466 -14.33 -20.23 -5.78
N ALA A 467 -14.34 -20.11 -4.46
CA ALA A 467 -13.37 -19.33 -3.71
C ALA A 467 -11.95 -19.91 -3.81
N LEU A 468 -11.79 -21.22 -3.62
CA LEU A 468 -10.52 -21.92 -3.79
C LEU A 468 -9.97 -21.80 -5.22
N PHE A 469 -10.84 -21.88 -6.21
CA PHE A 469 -10.46 -21.67 -7.61
C PHE A 469 -9.96 -20.24 -7.87
N ALA A 470 -10.65 -19.24 -7.32
CA ALA A 470 -10.19 -17.84 -7.41
C ALA A 470 -8.82 -17.66 -6.72
N GLU A 471 -8.62 -18.26 -5.55
CA GLU A 471 -7.34 -18.24 -4.83
C GLU A 471 -6.21 -18.90 -5.64
N ALA A 472 -6.50 -20.04 -6.30
CA ALA A 472 -5.56 -20.71 -7.19
C ALA A 472 -5.09 -19.81 -8.35
N ARG A 473 -6.03 -19.10 -8.98
CA ARG A 473 -5.72 -18.13 -10.05
C ARG A 473 -4.92 -16.94 -9.53
N HIS A 474 -5.32 -16.38 -8.39
CA HIS A 474 -4.58 -15.31 -7.72
C HIS A 474 -3.12 -15.73 -7.48
N HIS A 475 -2.88 -16.87 -6.85
CA HIS A 475 -1.53 -17.37 -6.57
C HIS A 475 -0.72 -17.63 -7.84
N SER A 476 -1.35 -18.10 -8.91
CA SER A 476 -0.67 -18.34 -10.18
C SER A 476 -0.25 -17.04 -10.86
N ILE A 477 -1.09 -16.00 -10.81
CA ILE A 477 -0.73 -14.66 -11.31
C ILE A 477 0.40 -14.05 -10.46
N VAL A 478 0.32 -14.10 -9.13
CA VAL A 478 1.37 -13.56 -8.24
C VAL A 478 2.71 -14.21 -8.52
N ARG A 479 2.76 -15.56 -8.57
CA ARG A 479 3.99 -16.30 -8.90
C ARG A 479 4.55 -15.91 -10.27
N ALA A 480 3.69 -15.70 -11.27
CA ALA A 480 4.13 -15.26 -12.59
C ALA A 480 4.71 -13.84 -12.55
N VAL A 481 4.04 -12.89 -11.89
CA VAL A 481 4.51 -11.51 -11.77
C VAL A 481 5.81 -11.40 -10.98
N GLU A 482 5.92 -12.06 -9.82
CA GLU A 482 7.15 -12.11 -9.02
C GLU A 482 8.30 -12.79 -9.78
N GLY A 483 7.98 -13.85 -10.54
CA GLY A 483 8.93 -14.54 -11.40
C GLY A 483 9.22 -13.83 -12.73
N LYS A 484 8.62 -12.67 -13.00
CA LYS A 484 8.67 -11.94 -14.28
C LYS A 484 8.31 -12.80 -15.51
N LYS A 485 7.42 -13.78 -15.32
CA LYS A 485 6.93 -14.69 -16.36
C LYS A 485 5.63 -14.16 -16.95
N ASP A 486 5.40 -14.49 -18.21
CA ASP A 486 4.10 -14.26 -18.84
C ASP A 486 3.03 -15.15 -18.21
N TRP A 487 1.80 -14.66 -18.21
CA TRP A 487 0.63 -15.37 -17.71
C TRP A 487 -0.60 -15.07 -18.57
N PRO A 488 -1.51 -16.04 -18.73
CA PRO A 488 -2.68 -15.87 -19.58
C PRO A 488 -3.72 -14.96 -18.90
N GLY A 489 -4.22 -13.95 -19.64
CA GLY A 489 -5.28 -13.05 -19.17
C GLY A 489 -6.55 -13.78 -18.70
N GLN A 490 -6.78 -15.01 -19.20
CA GLN A 490 -7.87 -15.88 -18.76
C GLN A 490 -7.85 -16.15 -17.25
N TRP A 491 -6.68 -16.24 -16.61
CA TRP A 491 -6.60 -16.44 -15.17
C TRP A 491 -7.25 -15.29 -14.39
N LEU A 492 -6.99 -14.04 -14.81
CA LEU A 492 -7.63 -12.88 -14.20
C LEU A 492 -9.13 -12.81 -14.54
N THR A 493 -9.49 -13.19 -15.77
CA THR A 493 -10.88 -13.24 -16.24
C THR A 493 -11.71 -14.16 -15.33
N ASP A 494 -11.23 -15.38 -15.14
CA ASP A 494 -11.87 -16.41 -14.32
C ASP A 494 -11.97 -16.00 -12.85
N MET A 495 -10.87 -15.49 -12.30
CA MET A 495 -10.80 -15.03 -10.91
C MET A 495 -11.73 -13.84 -10.66
N HIS A 496 -11.80 -12.88 -11.59
CA HIS A 496 -12.69 -11.73 -11.48
C HIS A 496 -14.17 -12.14 -11.57
N ALA A 497 -14.50 -13.08 -12.46
CA ALA A 497 -15.83 -13.68 -12.55
C ALA A 497 -16.23 -14.37 -11.24
N ALA A 498 -15.37 -15.26 -10.73
CA ALA A 498 -15.59 -15.98 -9.47
C ALA A 498 -15.85 -15.02 -8.29
N HIS A 499 -14.99 -14.01 -8.11
CA HIS A 499 -15.18 -13.02 -7.05
C HIS A 499 -16.45 -12.16 -7.23
N THR A 500 -16.86 -11.88 -8.46
CA THR A 500 -18.12 -11.16 -8.74
C THR A 500 -19.35 -11.95 -8.32
N LEU A 501 -19.34 -13.27 -8.52
CA LEU A 501 -20.39 -14.15 -8.00
C LEU A 501 -20.36 -14.22 -6.48
N LEU A 502 -19.19 -14.46 -5.89
CA LEU A 502 -19.03 -14.54 -4.43
C LEU A 502 -19.50 -13.26 -3.73
N ALA A 503 -19.17 -12.09 -4.29
CA ALA A 503 -19.60 -10.81 -3.74
C ALA A 503 -21.13 -10.63 -3.74
N ARG A 504 -21.89 -11.39 -4.52
CA ARG A 504 -23.37 -11.37 -4.53
C ARG A 504 -24.00 -12.56 -3.82
N HIS A 505 -23.31 -13.70 -3.76
CA HIS A 505 -23.84 -14.95 -3.23
C HIS A 505 -23.87 -14.97 -1.69
N PRO A 506 -24.94 -15.43 -1.02
CA PRO A 506 -25.07 -15.43 0.46
C PRO A 506 -23.85 -15.94 1.25
N TYR A 507 -23.18 -17.00 0.79
CA TYR A 507 -21.97 -17.54 1.42
C TYR A 507 -20.65 -16.79 1.14
N GLY A 508 -20.63 -15.80 0.25
CA GLY A 508 -19.46 -14.92 0.11
C GLY A 508 -19.36 -13.92 1.26
N ASP A 509 -18.15 -13.48 1.55
CA ASP A 509 -17.85 -12.62 2.70
C ASP A 509 -17.07 -11.36 2.33
N ALA A 510 -17.00 -10.40 3.27
CA ALA A 510 -16.26 -9.15 3.07
C ALA A 510 -14.75 -9.36 2.93
N GLY A 511 -14.17 -10.43 3.49
CA GLY A 511 -12.76 -10.78 3.34
C GLY A 511 -12.40 -11.10 1.89
N GLN A 512 -13.23 -11.87 1.20
CA GLN A 512 -13.09 -12.14 -0.24
C GLN A 512 -13.19 -10.86 -1.06
N VAL A 513 -14.11 -9.96 -0.69
CA VAL A 513 -14.25 -8.66 -1.37
C VAL A 513 -12.98 -7.83 -1.23
N LYS A 514 -12.46 -7.72 0.00
CA LYS A 514 -11.25 -6.98 0.34
C LYS A 514 -10.03 -7.51 -0.42
N SER A 515 -9.85 -8.84 -0.40
CA SER A 515 -8.74 -9.51 -1.08
C SER A 515 -8.71 -9.22 -2.58
N HIS A 516 -9.86 -9.35 -3.26
CA HIS A 516 -9.94 -9.08 -4.70
C HIS A 516 -9.79 -7.60 -5.03
N TYR A 517 -10.36 -6.71 -4.24
CA TYR A 517 -10.16 -5.26 -4.38
C TYR A 517 -8.68 -4.90 -4.33
N ASP A 518 -7.96 -5.39 -3.31
CA ASP A 518 -6.53 -5.10 -3.14
C ASP A 518 -5.72 -5.69 -4.29
N PHE A 519 -6.08 -6.89 -4.74
CA PHE A 519 -5.42 -7.54 -5.87
C PHE A 519 -5.59 -6.77 -7.18
N LEU A 520 -6.81 -6.31 -7.49
CA LEU A 520 -7.07 -5.46 -8.66
C LEU A 520 -6.28 -4.16 -8.59
N ARG A 521 -6.18 -3.54 -7.40
CA ARG A 521 -5.35 -2.33 -7.21
C ARG A 521 -3.87 -2.60 -7.41
N TRP A 522 -3.36 -3.70 -6.88
CA TRP A 522 -1.97 -4.11 -7.06
C TRP A 522 -1.64 -4.34 -8.54
N LEU A 523 -2.57 -4.91 -9.31
CA LEU A 523 -2.45 -5.06 -10.76
C LEU A 523 -2.55 -3.74 -11.56
N GLY A 524 -3.09 -2.67 -10.95
CA GLY A 524 -3.35 -1.37 -11.59
C GLY A 524 -4.74 -1.22 -12.22
N ALA A 525 -5.65 -2.18 -11.99
CA ALA A 525 -7.01 -2.16 -12.49
C ALA A 525 -7.95 -1.28 -11.64
N PHE A 526 -7.64 0.01 -11.51
CA PHE A 526 -8.31 0.91 -10.57
C PHE A 526 -9.82 1.09 -10.82
N ARG A 527 -10.28 1.05 -12.08
CA ARG A 527 -11.70 1.15 -12.43
C ARG A 527 -12.47 -0.06 -11.89
N GLN A 528 -12.00 -1.26 -12.19
CA GLN A 528 -12.62 -2.51 -11.74
C GLN A 528 -12.54 -2.65 -10.22
N ALA A 529 -11.41 -2.27 -9.61
CA ALA A 529 -11.31 -2.21 -8.15
C ALA A 529 -12.36 -1.26 -7.54
N THR A 530 -12.54 -0.06 -8.11
CA THR A 530 -13.56 0.89 -7.64
C THR A 530 -14.97 0.30 -7.71
N GLY A 531 -15.35 -0.28 -8.85
CA GLY A 531 -16.67 -0.90 -9.01
C GLY A 531 -16.88 -2.08 -8.06
N PHE A 532 -15.83 -2.86 -7.82
CA PHE A 532 -15.89 -4.00 -6.92
C PHE A 532 -15.96 -3.60 -5.44
N LEU A 533 -15.29 -2.52 -5.04
CA LEU A 533 -15.44 -1.94 -3.71
C LEU A 533 -16.86 -1.43 -3.48
N GLN A 534 -17.46 -0.78 -4.47
CA GLN A 534 -18.84 -0.33 -4.39
C GLN A 534 -19.81 -1.51 -4.19
N LEU A 535 -19.66 -2.57 -4.99
CA LEU A 535 -20.42 -3.81 -4.81
C LEU A 535 -20.26 -4.39 -3.39
N GLY A 536 -19.04 -4.34 -2.86
CA GLY A 536 -18.72 -4.70 -1.49
C GLY A 536 -19.47 -3.90 -0.43
N LEU A 537 -19.42 -2.57 -0.53
CA LEU A 537 -20.06 -1.64 0.41
C LEU A 537 -21.58 -1.69 0.32
N GLU A 538 -22.15 -1.99 -0.85
CA GLU A 538 -23.60 -2.19 -1.00
C GLU A 538 -24.07 -3.41 -0.20
N ARG A 539 -23.26 -4.48 -0.13
CA ARG A 539 -23.60 -5.70 0.58
C ARG A 539 -23.16 -5.73 2.05
N PHE A 540 -21.99 -5.18 2.34
CA PHE A 540 -21.37 -5.14 3.67
C PHE A 540 -21.18 -3.68 4.11
N PRO A 541 -22.27 -2.91 4.28
CA PRO A 541 -22.21 -1.48 4.55
C PRO A 541 -21.58 -1.13 5.90
N ASP A 542 -21.43 -2.11 6.80
CA ASP A 542 -20.85 -1.91 8.13
C ASP A 542 -19.41 -2.45 8.25
N ASP A 543 -18.80 -2.95 7.17
CA ASP A 543 -17.42 -3.45 7.21
C ASP A 543 -16.41 -2.29 7.27
N TRP A 544 -15.70 -2.22 8.40
CA TRP A 544 -14.70 -1.20 8.68
C TRP A 544 -13.60 -1.11 7.62
N ASP A 545 -13.10 -2.25 7.16
CA ASP A 545 -11.97 -2.33 6.26
C ASP A 545 -12.34 -1.94 4.82
N LEU A 546 -13.58 -2.17 4.40
CA LEU A 546 -14.11 -1.64 3.14
C LEU A 546 -14.22 -0.11 3.19
N HIS A 547 -14.70 0.46 4.29
CA HIS A 547 -14.71 1.91 4.47
C HIS A 547 -13.30 2.52 4.53
N ALA A 548 -12.32 1.83 5.12
CA ALA A 548 -10.92 2.25 5.06
C ALA A 548 -10.38 2.31 3.62
N ARG A 549 -10.73 1.33 2.78
CA ARG A 549 -10.39 1.32 1.35
C ARG A 549 -11.09 2.45 0.59
N LEU A 550 -12.36 2.72 0.91
CA LEU A 550 -13.11 3.83 0.33
C LEU A 550 -12.44 5.18 0.63
N ARG A 551 -12.12 5.46 1.90
CA ARG A 551 -11.42 6.70 2.30
C ARG A 551 -10.08 6.84 1.57
N THR A 552 -9.29 5.77 1.54
CA THR A 552 -8.01 5.75 0.82
C THR A 552 -8.19 6.06 -0.66
N GLN A 553 -9.21 5.48 -1.30
CA GLN A 553 -9.51 5.71 -2.71
C GLN A 553 -9.97 7.16 -2.96
N ILE A 554 -10.84 7.71 -2.12
CA ILE A 554 -11.29 9.10 -2.21
C ILE A 554 -10.09 10.04 -2.10
N MET A 555 -9.25 9.88 -1.07
CA MET A 555 -8.07 10.73 -0.87
C MET A 555 -7.08 10.66 -2.04
N ARG A 556 -6.83 9.46 -2.58
CA ARG A 556 -5.95 9.30 -3.75
C ARG A 556 -6.51 9.97 -5.00
N ARG A 557 -7.82 9.86 -5.24
CA ARG A 557 -8.45 10.37 -6.47
C ARG A 557 -8.79 11.84 -6.42
N ARG A 558 -9.32 12.32 -5.29
CA ARG A 558 -9.96 13.63 -5.15
C ARG A 558 -9.45 14.45 -3.95
N GLY A 559 -8.41 13.97 -3.29
CA GLY A 559 -7.82 14.63 -2.13
C GLY A 559 -8.69 14.56 -0.87
N ILE A 560 -8.21 15.22 0.18
CA ILE A 560 -8.83 15.19 1.51
C ILE A 560 -10.21 15.85 1.55
N THR A 561 -10.39 16.91 0.77
CA THR A 561 -11.63 17.73 0.74
C THR A 561 -12.83 16.97 0.17
N ALA A 562 -12.60 15.85 -0.50
CA ALA A 562 -13.66 15.02 -1.05
C ALA A 562 -14.19 13.96 -0.06
N LEU A 563 -13.56 13.76 1.11
CA LEU A 563 -14.02 12.78 2.08
C LEU A 563 -15.43 13.08 2.59
N GLU A 564 -15.66 14.28 3.11
CA GLU A 564 -16.93 14.65 3.74
C GLU A 564 -18.10 14.67 2.72
N PRO A 565 -17.97 15.28 1.52
CA PRO A 565 -19.04 15.25 0.53
C PRO A 565 -19.45 13.84 0.09
N GLU A 566 -18.49 12.92 -0.04
CA GLU A 566 -18.78 11.53 -0.45
C GLU A 566 -19.56 10.77 0.60
N TYR A 567 -19.22 10.92 1.87
CA TYR A 567 -19.97 10.30 2.95
C TYR A 567 -21.35 10.94 3.13
N ALA A 568 -21.47 12.25 2.93
CA ALA A 568 -22.77 12.92 2.89
C ALA A 568 -23.67 12.37 1.77
N ASP A 569 -23.10 12.10 0.58
CA ASP A 569 -23.82 11.49 -0.53
C ASP A 569 -24.24 10.04 -0.23
N LEU A 570 -23.41 9.27 0.47
CA LEU A 570 -23.80 7.92 0.93
C LEU A 570 -24.96 7.98 1.93
N ILE A 571 -24.93 8.91 2.90
CA ILE A 571 -26.02 9.11 3.88
C ILE A 571 -27.31 9.51 3.15
N ARG A 572 -27.22 10.43 2.19
CA ARG A 572 -28.37 10.85 1.37
C ARG A 572 -28.98 9.68 0.60
N LYS A 573 -28.13 8.83 -0.01
CA LYS A 573 -28.57 7.62 -0.71
C LYS A 573 -29.20 6.60 0.24
N LYS A 574 -28.67 6.43 1.45
CA LYS A 574 -29.28 5.60 2.51
C LYS A 574 -30.73 6.02 2.77
N GLY A 575 -30.98 7.33 2.92
CA GLY A 575 -32.34 7.87 3.13
C GLY A 575 -33.33 7.64 1.98
N SER A 576 -32.85 7.32 0.78
CA SER A 576 -33.68 7.05 -0.40
C SER A 576 -34.06 5.57 -0.60
N ILE A 577 -33.47 4.65 0.17
CA ILE A 577 -33.72 3.21 0.05
C ILE A 577 -34.95 2.86 0.90
N LYS A 578 -36.00 2.35 0.24
CA LYS A 578 -37.15 1.75 0.92
C LYS A 578 -36.78 0.31 1.33
N ASP A 579 -36.15 0.18 2.49
CA ASP A 579 -35.81 -1.13 3.06
C ASP A 579 -36.95 -1.61 3.99
N PRO A 580 -37.57 -2.77 3.74
CA PRO A 580 -38.60 -3.33 4.62
C PRO A 580 -38.06 -3.83 5.96
N ASP A 581 -36.73 -4.01 6.11
CA ASP A 581 -36.07 -4.33 7.39
C ASP A 581 -34.84 -3.42 7.58
N PRO A 582 -35.02 -2.16 8.00
CA PRO A 582 -33.97 -1.17 8.08
C PRO A 582 -33.02 -1.50 9.25
N LYS A 583 -32.06 -2.40 9.00
CA LYS A 583 -30.95 -2.58 9.93
C LYS A 583 -30.18 -1.25 10.05
N PRO A 584 -29.80 -0.81 11.25
CA PRO A 584 -29.05 0.42 11.43
C PRO A 584 -27.71 0.32 10.69
N ARG A 585 -27.58 0.98 9.55
CA ARG A 585 -26.28 1.14 8.88
C ARG A 585 -25.47 2.12 9.71
N LYS A 586 -24.26 1.75 10.13
CA LYS A 586 -23.32 2.53 10.95
C LYS A 586 -22.67 3.69 10.17
N LEU A 587 -23.38 4.21 9.18
CA LEU A 587 -22.85 5.12 8.16
C LEU A 587 -22.52 6.49 8.74
N GLU A 588 -23.33 6.98 9.68
CA GLU A 588 -23.10 8.21 10.43
C GLU A 588 -21.78 8.12 11.21
N TRP A 589 -21.51 6.98 11.84
CA TRP A 589 -20.24 6.74 12.52
C TRP A 589 -19.05 6.78 11.54
N PHE A 590 -19.19 6.18 10.36
CA PHE A 590 -18.13 6.26 9.34
C PHE A 590 -17.95 7.66 8.74
N ALA A 591 -19.04 8.45 8.64
CA ALA A 591 -18.97 9.85 8.23
C ALA A 591 -18.29 10.72 9.28
N GLY A 592 -18.53 10.44 10.56
CA GLY A 592 -17.78 11.01 11.69
C GLY A 592 -16.29 10.71 11.54
N TYR A 593 -15.93 9.44 11.37
CA TYR A 593 -14.53 9.06 11.18
C TYR A 593 -13.89 9.69 9.92
N ALA A 594 -14.64 9.81 8.81
CA ALA A 594 -14.15 10.49 7.62
C ALA A 594 -13.89 11.99 7.84
N SER A 595 -14.76 12.66 8.60
CA SER A 595 -14.62 14.07 8.98
C SER A 595 -13.44 14.29 9.93
N TYR A 596 -13.21 13.36 10.87
CA TYR A 596 -12.01 13.33 11.71
C TYR A 596 -10.73 13.26 10.87
N ILE A 597 -10.64 12.32 9.91
CA ILE A 597 -9.48 12.23 9.00
C ILE A 597 -9.31 13.51 8.16
N ALA A 598 -10.42 14.11 7.71
CA ALA A 598 -10.39 15.39 7.00
C ALA A 598 -9.83 16.52 7.86
N ALA A 599 -10.23 16.60 9.14
CA ALA A 599 -9.71 17.57 10.09
C ALA A 599 -8.19 17.46 10.28
N GLU A 600 -7.67 16.25 10.43
CA GLU A 600 -6.22 16.03 10.53
C GLU A 600 -5.48 16.37 9.24
N GLY A 601 -6.07 16.05 8.09
CA GLY A 601 -5.53 16.46 6.80
C GLY A 601 -5.45 17.99 6.67
N HIS A 602 -6.47 18.71 7.13
CA HIS A 602 -6.47 20.17 7.19
C HIS A 602 -5.45 20.72 8.19
N ARG A 603 -5.24 20.06 9.34
CA ARG A 603 -4.21 20.45 10.31
C ARG A 603 -2.81 20.31 9.72
N ARG A 604 -2.51 19.21 9.01
CA ARG A 604 -1.23 19.04 8.28
C ARG A 604 -1.01 20.13 7.22
N GLN A 605 -2.09 20.65 6.65
CA GLN A 605 -2.07 21.76 5.69
C GLN A 605 -2.07 23.16 6.34
N LYS A 606 -2.00 23.24 7.68
CA LYS A 606 -2.09 24.50 8.46
C LYS A 606 -3.38 25.29 8.20
N ALA A 607 -4.47 24.61 7.84
CA ALA A 607 -5.79 25.21 7.61
C ALA A 607 -6.66 25.11 8.86
N ALA A 608 -6.31 25.86 9.92
CA ALA A 608 -6.89 25.76 11.26
C ALA A 608 -8.42 25.84 11.29
N GLU A 609 -9.03 26.84 10.64
CA GLU A 609 -10.49 27.00 10.62
C GLU A 609 -11.21 25.82 9.95
N ARG A 610 -10.64 25.31 8.84
CA ARG A 610 -11.20 24.13 8.16
C ARG A 610 -11.07 22.87 9.02
N ALA A 611 -9.95 22.73 9.72
CA ALA A 611 -9.73 21.62 10.64
C ALA A 611 -10.73 21.65 11.81
N LYS A 612 -10.92 22.82 12.45
CA LYS A 612 -11.90 23.00 13.53
C LYS A 612 -13.32 22.68 13.07
N ALA A 613 -13.73 23.20 11.92
CA ALA A 613 -15.06 22.93 11.36
C ALA A 613 -15.27 21.44 11.02
N ALA A 614 -14.23 20.74 10.54
CA ALA A 614 -14.30 19.30 10.29
C ALA A 614 -14.34 18.48 11.58
N TYR A 615 -13.62 18.89 12.65
CA TYR A 615 -13.77 18.27 13.98
C TYR A 615 -15.19 18.46 14.53
N ASP A 616 -15.80 19.64 14.38
CA ASP A 616 -17.16 19.90 14.84
C ASP A 616 -18.18 18.99 14.13
N ARG A 617 -18.05 18.83 12.80
CA ARG A 617 -18.88 17.87 12.04
C ARG A 617 -18.62 16.43 12.46
N SER A 618 -17.36 16.06 12.71
CA SER A 618 -17.01 14.74 13.21
C SER A 618 -17.71 14.43 14.54
N ILE A 619 -17.70 15.37 15.48
CA ILE A 619 -18.35 15.22 16.78
C ILE A 619 -19.86 15.06 16.60
N ALA A 620 -20.49 15.90 15.79
CA ALA A 620 -21.93 15.82 15.52
C ALA A 620 -22.34 14.45 14.95
N PHE A 621 -21.59 13.92 13.97
CA PHE A 621 -21.86 12.59 13.41
C PHE A 621 -21.66 11.46 14.42
N PHE A 622 -20.65 11.56 15.29
CA PHE A 622 -20.45 10.56 16.33
C PHE A 622 -21.58 10.60 17.36
N ASP A 623 -21.99 11.79 17.82
CA ASP A 623 -23.13 11.93 18.73
C ASP A 623 -24.43 11.41 18.10
N GLU A 624 -24.69 11.71 16.83
CA GLU A 624 -25.83 11.16 16.07
C GLU A 624 -25.76 9.62 15.99
N SER A 625 -24.57 9.05 15.74
CA SER A 625 -24.41 7.60 15.68
C SER A 625 -24.72 6.90 17.01
N ILE A 626 -24.49 7.57 18.15
CA ILE A 626 -24.85 7.06 19.48
C ILE A 626 -26.37 7.05 19.67
N VAL A 627 -27.06 8.09 19.18
CA VAL A 627 -28.52 8.17 19.22
C VAL A 627 -29.14 7.07 18.37
N LEU A 628 -28.55 6.78 17.20
CA LEU A 628 -29.03 5.74 16.29
C LEU A 628 -28.71 4.31 16.76
N ASP A 629 -27.54 4.10 17.38
CA ASP A 629 -27.10 2.81 17.90
C ASP A 629 -26.22 3.02 19.14
N SER A 630 -26.80 2.81 20.33
CA SER A 630 -26.09 2.99 21.60
C SER A 630 -24.90 2.05 21.79
N SER A 631 -24.81 0.94 21.04
CA SER A 631 -23.65 0.04 21.08
C SER A 631 -22.38 0.70 20.55
N LEU A 632 -22.51 1.80 19.79
CA LEU A 632 -21.39 2.57 19.25
C LEU A 632 -20.78 3.53 20.26
N LYS A 633 -21.42 3.75 21.42
CA LYS A 633 -21.06 4.79 22.40
C LYS A 633 -19.57 4.79 22.77
N ASP A 634 -18.99 3.66 23.17
CA ASP A 634 -17.59 3.64 23.58
C ASP A 634 -16.65 4.08 22.44
N SER A 635 -16.89 3.57 21.23
CA SER A 635 -16.08 3.92 20.04
C SER A 635 -16.29 5.35 19.56
N ALA A 636 -17.52 5.87 19.64
CA ALA A 636 -17.86 7.23 19.26
C ALA A 636 -17.29 8.23 20.28
N ASP A 637 -17.45 7.97 21.58
CA ASP A 637 -16.87 8.78 22.65
C ASP A 637 -15.34 8.85 22.56
N HIS A 638 -14.70 7.74 22.16
CA HIS A 638 -13.28 7.71 21.89
C HIS A 638 -12.87 8.76 20.86
N TYR A 639 -13.50 8.74 19.68
CA TYR A 639 -13.14 9.70 18.62
C TYR A 639 -13.63 11.13 18.91
N VAL A 640 -14.73 11.33 19.64
CA VAL A 640 -15.14 12.66 20.11
C VAL A 640 -14.07 13.25 21.03
N ALA A 641 -13.54 12.48 21.99
CA ALA A 641 -12.46 12.91 22.86
C ALA A 641 -11.21 13.31 22.04
N VAL A 642 -10.80 12.49 21.06
CA VAL A 642 -9.68 12.80 20.17
C VAL A 642 -9.94 14.08 19.35
N CYS A 643 -11.16 14.30 18.85
CA CYS A 643 -11.52 15.54 18.15
C CYS A 643 -11.43 16.77 19.05
N LEU A 644 -11.88 16.67 20.31
CA LEU A 644 -11.77 17.74 21.30
C LEU A 644 -10.31 18.08 21.62
N ALA A 645 -9.45 17.06 21.76
CA ALA A 645 -8.01 17.24 21.92
C ALA A 645 -7.37 17.89 20.68
N GLY A 646 -7.77 17.48 19.47
CA GLY A 646 -7.33 18.09 18.22
C GLY A 646 -7.70 19.58 18.11
N LYS A 647 -8.92 19.95 18.53
CA LYS A 647 -9.34 21.36 18.64
C LYS A 647 -8.55 22.12 19.70
N ALA A 648 -8.29 21.51 20.85
CA ALA A 648 -7.47 22.10 21.91
C ALA A 648 -6.04 22.40 21.41
N ARG A 649 -5.47 21.49 20.61
CA ARG A 649 -4.16 21.68 20.00
C ARG A 649 -4.13 22.88 19.05
N ILE A 650 -5.16 23.02 18.20
CA ILE A 650 -5.28 24.17 17.29
C ILE A 650 -5.38 25.48 18.08
N ALA A 651 -6.17 25.50 19.17
CA ALA A 651 -6.28 26.68 20.04
C ALA A 651 -4.94 27.03 20.70
N PHE A 652 -4.21 26.03 21.20
CA PHE A 652 -2.88 26.23 21.79
C PHE A 652 -1.89 26.82 20.77
N GLU A 653 -1.88 26.29 19.54
CA GLU A 653 -1.04 26.80 18.45
C GLU A 653 -1.40 28.23 18.03
N ALA A 654 -2.66 28.63 18.22
CA ALA A 654 -3.14 30.00 18.03
C ALA A 654 -2.91 30.92 19.26
N GLN A 655 -2.20 30.43 20.28
CA GLN A 655 -1.98 31.12 21.57
C GLN A 655 -3.26 31.42 22.37
N ASP A 656 -4.36 30.74 22.06
CA ASP A 656 -5.59 30.78 22.84
C ASP A 656 -5.55 29.69 23.94
N VAL A 657 -4.87 30.02 25.03
CA VAL A 657 -4.58 29.09 26.14
C VAL A 657 -5.86 28.70 26.88
N GLU A 658 -6.84 29.59 26.98
CA GLU A 658 -8.12 29.31 27.65
C GLU A 658 -8.96 28.32 26.85
N ALA A 659 -9.09 28.51 25.53
CA ALA A 659 -9.80 27.55 24.69
C ALA A 659 -9.06 26.20 24.60
N ALA A 660 -7.72 26.23 24.63
CA ALA A 660 -6.92 25.01 24.70
C ALA A 660 -7.18 24.22 25.98
N LEU A 661 -7.17 24.88 27.13
CA LEU A 661 -7.51 24.27 28.43
C LEU A 661 -8.92 23.67 28.40
N ALA A 662 -9.91 24.44 27.97
CA ALA A 662 -11.30 23.99 27.90
C ALA A 662 -11.44 22.74 27.00
N GLY A 663 -10.76 22.70 25.86
CA GLY A 663 -10.78 21.56 24.95
C GLY A 663 -10.13 20.29 25.53
N VAL A 664 -9.00 20.43 26.24
CA VAL A 664 -8.34 19.29 26.93
C VAL A 664 -9.24 18.74 28.03
N LEU A 665 -9.81 19.60 28.87
CA LEU A 665 -10.72 19.18 29.95
C LEU A 665 -11.97 18.49 29.38
N ALA A 666 -12.53 19.02 28.29
CA ALA A 666 -13.66 18.40 27.60
C ALA A 666 -13.30 17.01 27.02
N SER A 667 -12.09 16.85 26.47
CA SER A 667 -11.59 15.56 25.98
C SER A 667 -11.52 14.53 27.12
N PHE A 668 -10.90 14.88 28.25
CA PHE A 668 -10.80 13.99 29.41
C PHE A 668 -12.17 13.65 30.00
N ALA A 669 -13.08 14.63 30.06
CA ALA A 669 -14.44 14.43 30.54
C ALA A 669 -15.26 13.52 29.62
N ARG A 670 -15.05 13.59 28.29
CA ARG A 670 -15.77 12.72 27.35
C ARG A 670 -15.34 11.26 27.48
N ARG A 671 -14.02 11.00 27.49
CA ARG A 671 -13.46 9.65 27.68
C ARG A 671 -11.98 9.70 28.10
N SER A 672 -11.72 9.57 29.39
CA SER A 672 -10.36 9.58 29.95
C SER A 672 -9.47 8.46 29.40
N GLN A 673 -10.03 7.29 29.06
CA GLN A 673 -9.29 6.16 28.47
C GLN A 673 -8.74 6.45 27.06
N SER A 674 -9.03 7.61 26.48
CA SER A 674 -8.49 8.05 25.19
C SER A 674 -7.36 9.08 25.33
N ALA A 675 -6.99 9.47 26.55
CA ALA A 675 -6.13 10.62 26.81
C ALA A 675 -4.71 10.50 26.20
N ASP A 676 -4.17 9.29 26.15
CA ASP A 676 -2.86 8.93 25.57
C ASP A 676 -2.94 8.48 24.11
N PHE A 677 -4.14 8.44 23.52
CA PHE A 677 -4.28 8.04 22.12
C PHE A 677 -3.63 9.08 21.21
N LEU A 678 -2.69 8.61 20.40
CA LEU A 678 -2.01 9.44 19.40
C LEU A 678 -2.91 9.70 18.22
N ASP A 679 -3.14 10.97 17.93
CA ASP A 679 -3.80 11.39 16.70
C ASP A 679 -2.88 11.16 15.47
N GLY A 680 -3.37 11.45 14.28
CA GLY A 680 -2.66 11.26 13.02
C GLY A 680 -1.44 12.15 12.83
N LEU A 681 -1.09 13.04 13.77
CA LEU A 681 0.20 13.73 13.78
C LEU A 681 1.05 13.31 14.98
N ASN A 682 0.75 12.14 15.57
CA ASN A 682 1.44 11.57 16.73
C ASN A 682 1.41 12.47 17.97
N LEU A 683 0.29 13.15 18.21
CA LEU A 683 0.07 13.93 19.43
C LEU A 683 -1.13 13.36 20.20
N SER A 684 -0.99 13.26 21.51
CA SER A 684 -2.09 12.89 22.40
C SER A 684 -2.73 14.10 23.09
N ALA A 685 -3.88 13.87 23.73
CA ALA A 685 -4.51 14.88 24.60
C ALA A 685 -3.60 15.21 25.80
N VAL A 686 -2.88 14.22 26.33
CA VAL A 686 -1.90 14.38 27.41
C VAL A 686 -0.72 15.25 26.97
N ASP A 687 -0.20 15.09 25.75
CA ASP A 687 0.90 15.92 25.25
C ASP A 687 0.47 17.39 25.15
N THR A 688 -0.75 17.61 24.65
CA THR A 688 -1.35 18.94 24.60
C THR A 688 -1.58 19.51 26.00
N ALA A 689 -2.07 18.69 26.95
CA ALA A 689 -2.26 19.08 28.35
C ALA A 689 -0.94 19.52 29.00
N LYS A 690 0.15 18.76 28.81
CA LYS A 690 1.49 19.12 29.32
C LYS A 690 1.97 20.46 28.77
N MET A 691 1.73 20.74 27.48
CA MET A 691 2.11 22.01 26.87
C MET A 691 1.26 23.19 27.36
N VAL A 692 -0.06 23.00 27.49
CA VAL A 692 -0.97 23.99 28.10
C VAL A 692 -0.55 24.27 29.54
N MET A 693 -0.23 23.25 30.32
CA MET A 693 0.23 23.37 31.72
C MET A 693 1.45 24.29 31.85
N VAL A 694 2.47 24.06 31.01
CA VAL A 694 3.69 24.90 31.01
C VAL A 694 3.34 26.34 30.73
N ARG A 695 2.44 26.60 29.77
CA ARG A 695 2.03 27.95 29.42
C ARG A 695 1.22 28.63 30.52
N LEU A 696 0.23 27.94 31.11
CA LEU A 696 -0.56 28.46 32.23
C LEU A 696 0.32 28.83 33.44
N LYS A 697 1.34 28.01 33.74
CA LYS A 697 2.31 28.30 34.81
C LYS A 697 3.14 29.55 34.48
N ALA A 698 3.59 29.70 33.24
CA ALA A 698 4.32 30.89 32.79
C ALA A 698 3.46 32.16 32.90
N ASP A 699 2.18 32.06 32.54
CA ASP A 699 1.21 33.17 32.58
C ASP A 699 0.60 33.38 33.99
N ARG A 700 1.04 32.59 35.00
CA ARG A 700 0.60 32.66 36.41
C ARG A 700 -0.91 32.46 36.61
N MET A 701 -1.53 31.65 35.76
CA MET A 701 -2.96 31.31 35.81
C MET A 701 -3.21 30.16 36.81
N THR A 702 -3.08 30.44 38.11
CA THR A 702 -3.01 29.41 39.18
C THR A 702 -4.25 28.52 39.27
N ALA A 703 -5.46 29.09 39.17
CA ALA A 703 -6.71 28.31 39.23
C ALA A 703 -6.83 27.33 38.05
N GLN A 704 -6.41 27.77 36.86
CA GLN A 704 -6.39 26.95 35.64
C GLN A 704 -5.35 25.83 35.72
N VAL A 705 -4.18 26.11 36.30
CA VAL A 705 -3.15 25.10 36.58
C VAL A 705 -3.71 24.01 37.50
N GLU A 706 -4.31 24.40 38.63
CA GLU A 706 -4.89 23.47 39.60
C GLU A 706 -5.98 22.61 38.95
N SER A 707 -6.88 23.23 38.17
CA SER A 707 -7.92 22.52 37.44
C SER A 707 -7.38 21.46 36.48
N LEU A 708 -6.33 21.79 35.71
CA LEU A 708 -5.72 20.84 34.78
C LEU A 708 -4.93 19.75 35.51
N GLU A 709 -4.22 20.07 36.59
CA GLU A 709 -3.50 19.08 37.41
C GLU A 709 -4.47 18.07 38.01
N ASP A 710 -5.61 18.53 38.53
CA ASP A 710 -6.63 17.65 39.10
C ASP A 710 -7.32 16.77 38.06
N ALA A 711 -7.48 17.27 36.83
CA ALA A 711 -7.96 16.45 35.73
C ALA A 711 -6.94 15.39 35.31
N MET A 712 -5.65 15.74 35.23
CA MET A 712 -4.57 14.81 34.88
C MET A 712 -4.35 13.74 35.96
N LYS A 713 -4.49 14.06 37.25
CA LYS A 713 -4.40 13.10 38.36
C LYS A 713 -5.47 11.99 38.31
N LYS A 714 -6.59 12.23 37.63
CA LYS A 714 -7.69 11.25 37.46
C LYS A 714 -7.46 10.26 36.32
N LEU A 715 -6.45 10.49 35.47
CA LEU A 715 -6.08 9.58 34.38
C LEU A 715 -5.33 8.35 34.93
N ASP A 716 -5.32 7.26 34.16
CA ASP A 716 -4.44 6.14 34.47
C ASP A 716 -2.98 6.62 34.35
N PRO A 717 -2.11 6.43 35.36
CA PRO A 717 -0.71 6.85 35.30
C PRO A 717 0.04 6.37 34.04
N LYS A 718 -0.33 5.23 33.47
CA LYS A 718 0.26 4.73 32.21
C LYS A 718 0.02 5.66 31.02
N GLN A 719 -1.09 6.40 31.03
CA GLN A 719 -1.43 7.36 29.98
C GLN A 719 -0.57 8.62 30.04
N LEU A 720 0.07 8.88 31.18
CA LEU A 720 0.97 10.03 31.36
C LEU A 720 2.41 9.74 30.91
N GLU A 721 2.74 8.47 30.68
CA GLU A 721 4.04 8.04 30.17
C GLU A 721 4.29 8.58 28.76
N LEU A 722 5.57 8.72 28.41
CA LEU A 722 5.93 9.07 27.04
C LEU A 722 5.53 7.93 26.08
N PRO A 723 5.16 8.24 24.83
CA PRO A 723 4.90 7.24 23.82
C PRO A 723 6.07 6.26 23.68
N ALA A 724 5.79 5.01 23.32
CA ALA A 724 6.81 3.96 23.23
C ALA A 724 8.01 4.35 22.35
N TYR A 725 7.78 5.15 21.32
CA TYR A 725 8.81 5.60 20.38
C TYR A 725 9.78 6.64 20.96
N GLU A 726 9.33 7.42 21.94
CA GLU A 726 10.20 8.37 22.67
C GLU A 726 10.97 7.67 23.80
N ARG A 727 10.53 6.47 24.22
CA ARG A 727 11.23 5.61 25.19
C ARG A 727 12.26 4.67 24.55
N GLY A 728 12.61 4.87 23.28
CA GLY A 728 13.54 4.01 22.54
C GLY A 728 12.91 2.74 21.95
N GLY A 729 11.58 2.61 22.01
CA GLY A 729 10.84 1.60 21.25
C GLY A 729 10.71 1.99 19.77
N PRO A 730 10.34 1.04 18.89
CA PRO A 730 10.06 1.37 17.50
C PRO A 730 8.92 2.40 17.40
N PRO A 731 8.97 3.36 16.45
CA PRO A 731 7.83 4.23 16.16
C PRO A 731 6.55 3.41 15.96
N PRO A 732 5.39 3.89 16.43
CA PRO A 732 4.12 3.27 16.10
C PRO A 732 4.05 3.25 14.58
N GLN A 733 4.09 2.06 14.01
CA GLN A 733 3.81 1.90 12.60
C GLN A 733 2.41 2.44 12.39
N PHE A 734 2.25 3.49 11.58
CA PHE A 734 0.96 3.79 10.96
C PHE A 734 0.42 2.44 10.49
N ARG A 735 -0.66 1.96 11.12
CA ARG A 735 -1.34 0.76 10.65
C ARG A 735 -2.05 1.12 9.36
N ASP A 736 -1.29 1.35 8.28
CA ASP A 736 -1.67 0.71 7.05
C ASP A 736 -1.74 -0.79 7.34
N PRO A 737 -2.80 -1.51 6.92
CA PRO A 737 -2.81 -2.94 7.08
C PRO A 737 -1.52 -3.46 6.43
N PRO A 738 -0.73 -4.30 7.13
CA PRO A 738 0.51 -4.78 6.57
C PRO A 738 0.19 -5.42 5.21
N PRO A 739 0.96 -5.16 4.14
CA PRO A 739 0.89 -6.02 2.97
C PRO A 739 1.27 -7.40 3.47
N ASN A 740 0.26 -8.27 3.53
CA ASN A 740 0.31 -9.69 3.84
C ASN A 740 1.70 -10.17 4.31
N ARG A 741 2.07 -9.87 5.56
CA ARG A 741 3.11 -10.67 6.21
C ARG A 741 2.47 -12.04 6.39
N ARG A 742 2.73 -12.91 5.41
CA ARG A 742 2.75 -14.36 5.60
C ARG A 742 3.35 -14.57 6.99
N ARG A 743 2.53 -15.00 7.96
CA ARG A 743 3.06 -15.69 9.13
C ARG A 743 3.72 -16.94 8.58
N GLY A 744 5.00 -16.82 8.19
CA GLY A 744 5.88 -17.96 8.19
C GLY A 744 5.83 -18.50 9.61
N ARG A 745 5.18 -19.65 9.76
CA ARG A 745 5.08 -20.41 11.00
C ARG A 745 6.48 -20.45 11.62
N SER A 746 6.70 -19.71 12.71
CA SER A 746 7.99 -19.66 13.37
C SER A 746 8.33 -21.05 13.88
N GLY A 747 9.61 -21.43 13.85
CA GLY A 747 10.09 -22.72 14.39
C GLY A 747 9.71 -22.97 15.85
N SER A 748 9.28 -21.91 16.58
CA SER A 748 8.73 -22.00 17.94
C SER A 748 7.38 -22.73 18.03
N GLU A 749 6.55 -22.77 16.98
CA GLU A 749 5.30 -23.55 17.01
C GLU A 749 5.53 -25.06 17.05
N LEU A 750 6.72 -25.53 16.68
CA LEU A 750 7.06 -26.94 16.72
C LEU A 750 7.27 -27.44 18.15
N LEU A 751 7.63 -26.56 19.10
CA LEU A 751 7.82 -26.92 20.52
C LEU A 751 6.54 -27.40 21.21
N ARG A 752 5.36 -27.24 20.60
CA ARG A 752 4.12 -27.87 21.12
C ARG A 752 4.12 -29.40 20.97
N PHE A 753 5.01 -29.94 20.14
CA PHE A 753 5.15 -31.38 19.90
C PHE A 753 6.27 -31.99 20.74
N ASP A 754 7.07 -31.17 21.40
CA ASP A 754 8.05 -31.56 22.41
C ASP A 754 7.28 -31.87 23.70
N LYS A 755 6.96 -33.15 23.91
CA LYS A 755 6.10 -33.59 25.02
C LYS A 755 6.88 -33.71 26.32
N ASN A 756 8.18 -33.97 26.23
CA ASN A 756 9.05 -34.12 27.38
C ASN A 756 9.72 -32.78 27.81
N GLY A 757 9.58 -31.72 27.01
CA GLY A 757 10.05 -30.37 27.31
C GLY A 757 11.57 -30.21 27.18
N ASP A 758 12.26 -31.11 26.46
CA ASP A 758 13.72 -31.12 26.36
C ASP A 758 14.27 -30.17 25.28
N GLY A 759 13.39 -29.45 24.60
CA GLY A 759 13.72 -28.55 23.50
C GLY A 759 14.03 -29.30 22.21
N LYS A 760 13.71 -30.58 22.07
CA LYS A 760 13.84 -31.40 20.87
C LYS A 760 12.51 -32.10 20.60
N ILE A 761 12.29 -32.52 19.36
CA ILE A 761 11.07 -33.22 18.98
C ILE A 761 11.47 -34.55 18.39
N GLN A 762 11.24 -35.63 19.11
CA GLN A 762 11.53 -36.98 18.65
C GLN A 762 10.42 -37.50 17.75
N ALA A 763 10.77 -38.37 16.80
CA ALA A 763 9.81 -39.03 15.92
C ALA A 763 8.64 -39.72 16.67
N SER A 764 8.90 -40.25 17.87
CA SER A 764 7.92 -40.90 18.75
C SER A 764 6.87 -39.92 19.30
N GLU A 765 7.20 -38.63 19.41
CA GLU A 765 6.30 -37.59 19.92
C GLU A 765 5.31 -37.10 18.85
N LEU A 766 5.60 -37.39 17.57
CA LEU A 766 4.81 -37.04 16.40
C LEU A 766 3.83 -38.16 16.02
N SER A 767 2.62 -37.76 15.59
CA SER A 767 1.67 -38.70 14.98
C SER A 767 2.25 -39.29 13.67
N PRO A 768 1.85 -40.50 13.23
CA PRO A 768 2.39 -41.13 12.02
C PRO A 768 2.37 -40.24 10.78
N VAL A 769 1.28 -39.46 10.61
CA VAL A 769 1.11 -38.52 9.48
C VAL A 769 2.04 -37.30 9.59
N LEU A 770 2.28 -36.79 10.79
CA LEU A 770 3.19 -35.64 11.01
C LEU A 770 4.66 -36.05 11.01
N ARG A 771 4.96 -37.29 11.41
CA ARG A 771 6.32 -37.83 11.55
C ARG A 771 7.11 -37.72 10.25
N GLU A 772 6.61 -38.31 9.17
CA GLU A 772 7.34 -38.27 7.89
C GLU A 772 7.43 -36.85 7.31
N ARG A 773 6.37 -36.05 7.47
CA ARG A 773 6.29 -34.69 6.93
C ARG A 773 7.23 -33.72 7.64
N LEU A 774 7.31 -33.78 8.97
CA LEU A 774 8.14 -32.88 9.76
C LEU A 774 9.60 -33.30 9.72
N LEU A 775 9.90 -34.60 9.77
CA LEU A 775 11.27 -35.08 9.64
C LEU A 775 11.84 -34.73 8.25
N LYS A 776 11.11 -35.03 7.15
CA LYS A 776 11.55 -34.66 5.79
C LYS A 776 11.82 -33.16 5.60
N ARG A 777 11.16 -32.31 6.39
CA ARG A 777 11.23 -30.85 6.25
C ARG A 777 12.25 -30.19 7.17
N PHE A 778 12.44 -30.71 8.37
CA PHE A 778 13.22 -30.03 9.42
C PHE A 778 14.41 -30.85 9.91
N ASP A 779 14.32 -32.18 9.94
CA ASP A 779 15.43 -33.06 10.30
C ASP A 779 16.41 -33.14 9.12
N LYS A 780 17.42 -32.26 9.15
CA LYS A 780 18.40 -32.08 8.08
C LYS A 780 19.55 -33.06 8.23
N ASN A 781 19.81 -33.54 9.44
CA ASN A 781 20.91 -34.45 9.74
C ASN A 781 20.49 -35.95 9.64
N GLY A 782 19.19 -36.23 9.55
CA GLY A 782 18.61 -37.57 9.40
C GLY A 782 18.54 -38.40 10.68
N ASP A 783 18.70 -37.78 11.86
CA ASP A 783 18.75 -38.48 13.15
C ASP A 783 17.37 -38.76 13.76
N ARG A 784 16.30 -38.36 13.06
CA ARG A 784 14.89 -38.49 13.46
C ARG A 784 14.50 -37.67 14.69
N VAL A 785 15.26 -36.62 14.97
CA VAL A 785 15.02 -35.63 16.02
C VAL A 785 15.07 -34.23 15.38
N ILE A 786 14.13 -33.35 15.74
CA ILE A 786 14.13 -31.97 15.23
C ILE A 786 14.61 -31.04 16.35
N ASP A 787 15.84 -30.53 16.24
CA ASP A 787 16.48 -29.70 17.28
C ASP A 787 16.31 -28.18 17.08
N ALA A 788 16.83 -27.37 18.00
CA ALA A 788 16.70 -25.91 17.95
C ALA A 788 17.36 -25.27 16.71
N GLN A 789 18.47 -25.85 16.24
CA GLN A 789 19.22 -25.37 15.08
C GLN A 789 18.45 -25.69 13.78
N GLU A 790 17.83 -26.86 13.72
CA GLU A 790 17.00 -27.32 12.62
C GLU A 790 15.66 -26.59 12.52
N ARG A 791 15.10 -26.16 13.66
CA ARG A 791 13.92 -25.28 13.71
C ARG A 791 14.23 -23.83 13.32
N GLY A 792 15.50 -23.46 13.16
CA GLY A 792 15.93 -22.10 12.81
C GLY A 792 15.74 -21.08 13.94
N VAL A 793 15.75 -21.52 15.20
CA VAL A 793 15.67 -20.64 16.37
C VAL A 793 17.10 -20.22 16.74
N ARG A 794 17.48 -18.96 16.49
CA ARG A 794 18.72 -18.39 17.06
C ARG A 794 18.55 -18.32 18.58
N ARG A 795 19.46 -18.93 19.35
CA ARG A 795 19.54 -18.71 20.80
C ARG A 795 19.78 -17.22 21.04
N GLU A 796 18.82 -16.53 21.63
CA GLU A 796 19.09 -15.28 22.35
C GLU A 796 19.93 -15.66 23.57
N THR A 797 21.23 -15.38 23.51
CA THR A 797 22.07 -15.36 24.71
C THR A 797 21.68 -14.12 25.50
N SER A 798 21.19 -14.36 26.71
CA SER A 798 20.92 -13.43 27.80
C SER A 798 22.02 -12.39 28.02
#